data_AF-A0A1S3YD53-F1
#
_entry.id   AF-A0A1S3YD53-F1
#
_cell.length_a   1.000
_cell.length_b   1.000
_cell.length_c   1.000
_cell.angle_alpha   90.00
_cell.angle_beta   90.00
_cell.angle_gamma   90.00
#
_symmetry.space_group_name_H-M   'P 1'
#
loop_
_entity.id
_entity.type
_entity.pdbx_description
1 polymer ?
#
loop_
_entity_poly.entity_id
_entity_poly.type
_entity_poly.pdbx_seq_one_letter_code
_entity_poly.pdbx_strand_id
1 'polypeptide(L)'
;MNTIFPLSSEMWQEWTKDETSLSSGPEALPAIEKLFEHGVSDYLSVALWCDYLSFVQEHDQSVRTRSVGGISKARNLFERALVAAGLHVTEGSRIWELYREFEQDVFLTIDETDADLREKQVQRIRNLFHRQLSVPLADLSSTLHTYKAWEAKQGADLDVDSSNLDGLSPHVASSYQKALDMMNARTHLENQISCKVAPESERLQNFMAYLKFEQSLGDPSRIQILYERAITEFPISSELWLDYTHYMDKTLKTSSLVRDIYKRATRNCPWVGDLWVRYLLSLERSRASEEELSAVFEKALQCTFSSFEEYLDVFLTRVDGLRRRLSSLESGPESSDLDYIIIRETFQRASDYLSPHLKNTESLLRMYRYWTRLESTLGKDSAAARGVWESLLKISGSTLEAWQGYIAMEVEMGNINEARSLFKRCYSKRFPGTGSEDICNSWIRFEREYGALEDFDLAVKKVTPRLEELQLFKLQEAKNIGLPADDRDNSSRKNVREKRKPVSNLIEEQSPAKRHKDKAKNVKITYEDGKGQAKDSVKVNNTNPDVDASKPASGSKKENKDVSSGKPKQYNDQCTAFVSNLNLKATYDDLRRFFSDVGGVVAIRILNDKFTGKSRGLAYVDFSDDKHLAAAVAKNKQTLLGKRLSIAKSDPKGRKKGSDSHSVSSRQGEGAEQTTESSKSGAKDSAEGSKEGKGHQGQPSSHQRASNIQLKGKNTFAVPRTVRPLGWVDKDKPISEETDAAEDEIPKSNDEFRKMFIKS
;
A
#
# COMPACT_ATOMS: atom_id res chain seq x y z
N MET A 1 -16.17 -13.86 -16.30
CA MET A 1 -16.31 -13.41 -14.89
C MET A 1 -15.17 -13.99 -14.06
N ASN A 2 -15.01 -15.32 -14.06
CA ASN A 2 -13.81 -16.11 -13.72
C ASN A 2 -12.44 -15.42 -13.92
N THR A 3 -12.25 -14.68 -15.02
CA THR A 3 -11.02 -13.93 -15.35
C THR A 3 -10.67 -12.82 -14.36
N ILE A 4 -11.64 -12.33 -13.60
CA ILE A 4 -11.50 -11.27 -12.59
C ILE A 4 -11.63 -11.86 -11.18
N PHE A 5 -12.72 -12.61 -10.94
CA PHE A 5 -13.03 -13.23 -9.66
C PHE A 5 -12.94 -14.75 -9.75
N PRO A 6 -12.34 -15.46 -8.78
CA PRO A 6 -12.43 -16.91 -8.71
C PRO A 6 -13.87 -17.33 -8.41
N LEU A 7 -14.34 -18.43 -9.01
CA LEU A 7 -15.71 -18.93 -8.80
C LEU A 7 -15.73 -20.05 -7.74
N SER A 8 -16.86 -20.25 -7.05
CA SER A 8 -17.00 -21.38 -6.12
C SER A 8 -17.04 -22.72 -6.85
N SER A 9 -16.84 -23.83 -6.12
CA SER A 9 -17.03 -25.19 -6.67
C SER A 9 -18.40 -25.34 -7.35
N GLU A 10 -19.45 -24.88 -6.68
CA GLU A 10 -20.84 -25.01 -7.13
C GLU A 10 -21.04 -24.30 -8.49
N MET A 11 -20.54 -23.05 -8.62
CA MET A 11 -20.60 -22.29 -9.87
C MET A 11 -19.78 -22.95 -11.00
N TRP A 12 -18.63 -23.55 -10.70
CA TRP A 12 -17.85 -24.30 -11.68
C TRP A 12 -18.57 -25.58 -12.11
N GLN A 13 -19.20 -26.30 -11.17
CA GLN A 13 -19.98 -27.51 -11.46
C GLN A 13 -21.23 -27.20 -12.29
N GLU A 14 -21.98 -26.14 -11.98
CA GLU A 14 -23.11 -25.65 -12.79
C GLU A 14 -22.66 -25.34 -14.22
N TRP A 15 -21.62 -24.50 -14.38
CA TRP A 15 -21.13 -24.12 -15.71
C TRP A 15 -20.60 -25.32 -16.52
N THR A 16 -19.86 -26.25 -15.90
CA THR A 16 -19.41 -27.47 -16.62
C THR A 16 -20.57 -28.37 -17.05
N LYS A 17 -21.69 -28.40 -16.30
CA LYS A 17 -22.89 -29.18 -16.64
C LYS A 17 -23.67 -28.52 -17.77
N ASP A 18 -23.84 -27.20 -17.74
CA ASP A 18 -24.45 -26.43 -18.83
C ASP A 18 -23.68 -26.63 -20.14
N GLU A 19 -22.36 -26.41 -20.14
CA GLU A 19 -21.51 -26.54 -21.35
C GLU A 19 -21.50 -27.98 -21.89
N THR A 20 -21.50 -28.99 -21.02
CA THR A 20 -21.62 -30.41 -21.41
C THR A 20 -22.99 -30.73 -22.02
N SER A 21 -24.07 -30.12 -21.52
CA SER A 21 -25.43 -30.32 -22.05
C SER A 21 -25.65 -29.63 -23.41
N LEU A 22 -24.98 -28.51 -23.65
CA LEU A 22 -25.08 -27.73 -24.89
C LEU A 22 -24.15 -28.25 -26.00
N SER A 23 -22.98 -28.77 -25.63
CA SER A 23 -21.89 -29.08 -26.56
C SER A 23 -21.95 -30.50 -27.14
N SER A 24 -22.77 -30.70 -28.16
CA SER A 24 -22.89 -31.99 -28.86
C SER A 24 -21.79 -32.22 -29.91
N GLY A 25 -20.58 -32.64 -29.50
CA GLY A 25 -19.56 -33.14 -30.44
C GLY A 25 -18.15 -33.36 -29.85
N PRO A 26 -17.29 -34.16 -30.52
CA PRO A 26 -15.92 -34.43 -30.05
C PRO A 26 -15.01 -33.19 -30.06
N GLU A 27 -15.32 -32.20 -30.89
CA GLU A 27 -14.56 -30.94 -31.00
C GLU A 27 -14.68 -30.05 -29.76
N ALA A 28 -15.73 -30.22 -28.96
CA ALA A 28 -15.94 -29.45 -27.74
C ALA A 28 -15.20 -30.02 -26.51
N LEU A 29 -14.77 -31.28 -26.55
CA LEU A 29 -14.13 -31.94 -25.40
C LEU A 29 -12.89 -31.18 -24.89
N PRO A 30 -11.95 -30.69 -25.73
CA PRO A 30 -10.82 -29.92 -25.25
C PRO A 30 -11.20 -28.57 -24.62
N ALA A 31 -12.37 -28.01 -24.95
CA ALA A 31 -12.88 -26.79 -24.33
C ALA A 31 -13.47 -27.07 -22.94
N ILE A 32 -14.20 -28.18 -22.78
CA ILE A 32 -14.78 -28.61 -21.49
C ILE A 32 -13.69 -29.14 -20.55
N GLU A 33 -12.73 -29.94 -21.03
CA GLU A 33 -11.55 -30.33 -20.23
C GLU A 33 -10.81 -29.10 -19.71
N LYS A 34 -10.61 -28.09 -20.58
CA LYS A 34 -10.01 -26.81 -20.19
C LYS A 34 -10.88 -26.01 -19.20
N LEU A 35 -12.19 -26.21 -19.18
CA LEU A 35 -13.09 -25.59 -18.21
C LEU A 35 -12.93 -26.24 -16.81
N PHE A 36 -12.92 -27.58 -16.76
CA PHE A 36 -12.60 -28.32 -15.53
C PHE A 36 -11.21 -27.98 -15.00
N GLU A 37 -10.18 -27.91 -15.86
CA GLU A 37 -8.81 -27.53 -15.49
C GLU A 37 -8.73 -26.12 -14.85
N HIS A 38 -9.55 -25.16 -15.31
CA HIS A 38 -9.65 -23.87 -14.61
C HIS A 38 -10.32 -24.01 -13.25
N GLY A 39 -11.43 -24.75 -13.17
CA GLY A 39 -12.20 -24.90 -11.93
C GLY A 39 -11.43 -25.58 -10.81
N VAL A 40 -10.76 -26.70 -11.10
CA VAL A 40 -9.88 -27.39 -10.11
C VAL A 40 -8.60 -26.61 -9.79
N SER A 41 -8.31 -25.53 -10.52
CA SER A 41 -7.19 -24.61 -10.24
C SER A 41 -7.58 -23.39 -9.40
N ASP A 42 -8.87 -23.06 -9.26
CA ASP A 42 -9.35 -21.97 -8.39
C ASP A 42 -9.37 -22.45 -6.91
N TYR A 43 -10.06 -23.56 -6.63
CA TYR A 43 -10.24 -24.11 -5.28
C TYR A 43 -10.19 -25.64 -5.26
N LEU A 44 -9.93 -26.17 -4.06
CA LEU A 44 -10.07 -27.60 -3.78
C LEU A 44 -11.55 -28.00 -3.77
N SER A 45 -11.94 -28.87 -4.69
CA SER A 45 -13.25 -29.51 -4.67
C SER A 45 -13.17 -30.97 -5.08
N VAL A 46 -13.50 -31.87 -4.16
CA VAL A 46 -13.63 -33.30 -4.45
C VAL A 46 -14.75 -33.54 -5.46
N ALA A 47 -15.88 -32.86 -5.31
CA ALA A 47 -17.03 -33.04 -6.19
C ALA A 47 -16.74 -32.62 -7.65
N LEU A 48 -16.00 -31.53 -7.86
CA LEU A 48 -15.56 -31.12 -9.20
C LEU A 48 -14.51 -32.07 -9.78
N TRP A 49 -13.60 -32.62 -8.97
CA TRP A 49 -12.69 -33.68 -9.42
C TRP A 49 -13.45 -34.96 -9.82
N CYS A 50 -14.47 -35.37 -9.07
CA CYS A 50 -15.35 -36.48 -9.44
C CYS A 50 -16.09 -36.21 -10.76
N ASP A 51 -16.74 -35.04 -10.89
CA ASP A 51 -17.43 -34.65 -12.13
C ASP A 51 -16.47 -34.64 -13.35
N TYR A 52 -15.23 -34.18 -13.18
CA TYR A 52 -14.21 -34.18 -14.23
C TYR A 52 -13.74 -35.59 -14.61
N LEU A 53 -13.51 -36.46 -13.61
CA LEU A 53 -13.09 -37.85 -13.83
C LEU A 53 -14.17 -38.64 -14.59
N SER A 54 -15.43 -38.52 -14.18
CA SER A 54 -16.57 -39.13 -14.89
C SER A 54 -16.73 -38.57 -16.30
N PHE A 55 -16.63 -37.24 -16.49
CA PHE A 55 -16.70 -36.63 -17.82
C PHE A 55 -15.64 -37.20 -18.78
N VAL A 56 -14.38 -37.34 -18.33
CA VAL A 56 -13.30 -37.90 -19.17
C VAL A 56 -13.54 -39.39 -19.46
N GLN A 57 -14.10 -40.17 -18.53
CA GLN A 57 -14.50 -41.56 -18.77
C GLN A 57 -15.66 -41.68 -19.76
N GLU A 58 -16.67 -40.81 -19.64
CA GLU A 58 -17.90 -40.85 -20.44
C GLU A 58 -17.73 -40.26 -21.84
N HIS A 59 -16.83 -39.29 -22.04
CA HIS A 59 -16.72 -38.56 -23.31
C HIS A 59 -15.43 -38.79 -24.10
N ASP A 60 -14.28 -39.10 -23.49
CA ASP A 60 -13.04 -39.36 -24.24
C ASP A 60 -13.11 -40.76 -24.88
N GLN A 61 -13.23 -40.81 -26.20
CA GLN A 61 -13.34 -42.06 -26.96
C GLN A 61 -12.16 -43.02 -26.73
N SER A 62 -10.95 -42.52 -26.45
CA SER A 62 -9.78 -43.36 -26.16
C SER A 62 -9.87 -44.02 -24.77
N VAL A 63 -10.51 -43.35 -23.80
CA VAL A 63 -10.76 -43.84 -22.45
C VAL A 63 -11.95 -44.81 -22.45
N ARG A 64 -13.06 -44.44 -23.10
CA ARG A 64 -14.26 -45.29 -23.30
C ARG A 64 -13.93 -46.64 -23.93
N THR A 65 -13.07 -46.64 -24.96
CA THR A 65 -12.61 -47.87 -25.64
C THR A 65 -11.54 -48.63 -24.86
N ARG A 66 -11.14 -48.14 -23.66
CA ARG A 66 -10.06 -48.66 -22.82
C ARG A 66 -8.78 -48.94 -23.60
N SER A 67 -8.46 -48.07 -24.56
CA SER A 67 -7.20 -48.11 -25.31
C SER A 67 -6.00 -47.90 -24.37
N VAL A 68 -4.83 -48.46 -24.70
CA VAL A 68 -3.62 -48.32 -23.86
C VAL A 68 -3.27 -46.84 -23.58
N GLY A 69 -3.46 -45.97 -24.57
CA GLY A 69 -3.30 -44.52 -24.42
C GLY A 69 -4.34 -43.89 -23.49
N GLY A 70 -5.62 -44.21 -23.68
CA GLY A 70 -6.71 -43.70 -22.84
C GLY A 70 -6.62 -44.18 -21.39
N ILE A 71 -6.28 -45.44 -21.15
CA ILE A 71 -6.02 -45.96 -19.80
C ILE A 71 -4.88 -45.17 -19.13
N SER A 72 -3.81 -44.84 -19.89
CA SER A 72 -2.73 -43.99 -19.37
C SER A 72 -3.18 -42.55 -19.07
N LYS A 73 -3.99 -41.94 -19.95
CA LYS A 73 -4.59 -40.61 -19.73
C LYS A 73 -5.43 -40.59 -18.44
N ALA A 74 -6.35 -41.55 -18.30
CA ALA A 74 -7.22 -41.67 -17.13
C ALA A 74 -6.43 -41.90 -15.83
N ARG A 75 -5.47 -42.83 -15.83
CA ARG A 75 -4.57 -43.06 -14.66
C ARG A 75 -3.81 -41.79 -14.26
N ASN A 76 -3.26 -41.05 -15.21
CA ASN A 76 -2.57 -39.79 -14.92
C ASN A 76 -3.52 -38.73 -14.34
N LEU A 77 -4.79 -38.71 -14.76
CA LEU A 77 -5.80 -37.80 -14.20
C LEU A 77 -6.23 -38.21 -12.78
N PHE A 78 -6.42 -39.50 -12.51
CA PHE A 78 -6.70 -40.03 -11.17
C PHE A 78 -5.56 -39.74 -10.19
N GLU A 79 -4.30 -39.95 -10.58
CA GLU A 79 -3.15 -39.64 -9.71
C GLU A 79 -3.05 -38.13 -9.44
N ARG A 80 -3.39 -37.26 -10.39
CA ARG A 80 -3.51 -35.80 -10.15
C ARG A 80 -4.61 -35.47 -9.14
N ALA A 81 -5.79 -36.08 -9.28
CA ALA A 81 -6.90 -35.89 -8.35
C ALA A 81 -6.55 -36.40 -6.94
N LEU A 82 -5.82 -37.53 -6.82
CA LEU A 82 -5.32 -38.03 -5.54
C LEU A 82 -4.25 -37.12 -4.91
N VAL A 83 -3.34 -36.54 -5.70
CA VAL A 83 -2.36 -35.56 -5.19
C VAL A 83 -3.05 -34.26 -4.74
N ALA A 84 -4.09 -33.82 -5.45
CA ALA A 84 -4.83 -32.60 -5.10
C ALA A 84 -5.77 -32.79 -3.89
N ALA A 85 -6.43 -33.94 -3.78
CA ALA A 85 -7.60 -34.11 -2.90
C ALA A 85 -7.70 -35.47 -2.18
N GLY A 86 -6.84 -36.45 -2.49
CA GLY A 86 -6.89 -37.81 -1.92
C GLY A 86 -6.58 -37.90 -0.42
N LEU A 87 -6.09 -36.82 0.19
CA LEU A 87 -5.88 -36.68 1.65
C LEU A 87 -7.04 -35.98 2.37
N HIS A 88 -8.12 -35.61 1.67
CA HIS A 88 -9.27 -34.90 2.25
C HIS A 88 -10.09 -35.83 3.15
N VAL A 89 -9.92 -35.72 4.46
CA VAL A 89 -10.37 -36.67 5.49
C VAL A 89 -11.82 -37.15 5.32
N THR A 90 -12.76 -36.25 5.00
CA THR A 90 -14.20 -36.58 4.94
C THR A 90 -14.77 -36.86 3.55
N GLU A 91 -13.97 -36.72 2.47
CA GLU A 91 -14.50 -36.84 1.10
C GLU A 91 -13.53 -37.46 0.08
N GLY A 92 -12.22 -37.43 0.32
CA GLY A 92 -11.21 -37.92 -0.63
C GLY A 92 -11.37 -39.40 -0.98
N SER A 93 -12.06 -40.18 -0.14
CA SER A 93 -12.51 -41.55 -0.40
C SER A 93 -13.21 -41.70 -1.75
N ARG A 94 -14.03 -40.73 -2.15
CA ARG A 94 -14.76 -40.74 -3.44
C ARG A 94 -13.83 -40.85 -4.65
N ILE A 95 -12.66 -40.20 -4.59
CA ILE A 95 -11.66 -40.25 -5.68
C ILE A 95 -10.92 -41.60 -5.64
N TRP A 96 -10.61 -42.13 -4.46
CA TRP A 96 -10.09 -43.49 -4.33
C TRP A 96 -11.10 -44.53 -4.84
N GLU A 97 -12.41 -44.33 -4.60
CA GLU A 97 -13.50 -45.22 -5.01
C GLU A 97 -13.63 -45.26 -6.52
N LEU A 98 -13.83 -44.11 -7.17
CA LEU A 98 -13.87 -44.01 -8.63
C LEU A 98 -12.61 -44.59 -9.32
N TYR A 99 -11.43 -44.47 -8.69
CA TYR A 99 -10.19 -45.06 -9.22
C TYR A 99 -10.13 -46.58 -9.01
N ARG A 100 -10.62 -47.11 -7.88
CA ARG A 100 -10.74 -48.57 -7.64
C ARG A 100 -11.76 -49.19 -8.59
N GLU A 101 -12.87 -48.51 -8.84
CA GLU A 101 -13.90 -48.91 -9.82
C GLU A 101 -13.31 -48.91 -11.23
N PHE A 102 -12.65 -47.83 -11.66
CA PHE A 102 -11.98 -47.77 -12.96
C PHE A 102 -10.95 -48.88 -13.19
N GLU A 103 -10.10 -49.19 -12.20
CA GLU A 103 -9.10 -50.26 -12.34
C GLU A 103 -9.74 -51.66 -12.31
N GLN A 104 -10.88 -51.86 -11.65
CA GLN A 104 -11.69 -53.08 -11.76
C GLN A 104 -12.37 -53.20 -13.13
N ASP A 105 -12.88 -52.09 -13.66
CA ASP A 105 -13.47 -52.00 -15.01
C ASP A 105 -12.45 -52.33 -16.11
N VAL A 106 -11.20 -51.89 -15.94
CA VAL A 106 -10.09 -52.29 -16.82
C VAL A 106 -9.81 -53.79 -16.71
N PHE A 107 -9.81 -54.37 -15.49
CA PHE A 107 -9.62 -55.81 -15.30
C PHE A 107 -10.69 -56.67 -15.99
N LEU A 108 -11.95 -56.20 -16.03
CA LEU A 108 -13.05 -56.87 -16.74
C LEU A 108 -12.92 -56.82 -18.28
N THR A 109 -11.97 -56.06 -18.82
CA THR A 109 -11.70 -55.98 -20.27
C THR A 109 -10.40 -56.65 -20.72
N ILE A 110 -9.64 -57.26 -19.79
CA ILE A 110 -8.49 -58.10 -20.13
C ILE A 110 -9.01 -59.49 -20.51
N ASP A 111 -8.52 -60.05 -21.61
CA ASP A 111 -8.90 -61.39 -22.05
C ASP A 111 -8.57 -62.45 -20.98
N GLU A 112 -9.42 -63.47 -20.86
CA GLU A 112 -9.30 -64.48 -19.81
C GLU A 112 -8.07 -65.39 -20.01
N THR A 113 -7.52 -65.45 -21.22
CA THR A 113 -6.31 -66.24 -21.53
C THR A 113 -5.02 -65.55 -21.10
N ASP A 114 -4.99 -64.22 -20.95
CA ASP A 114 -3.80 -63.47 -20.54
C ASP A 114 -3.72 -63.33 -19.01
N ALA A 115 -3.41 -64.46 -18.36
CA ALA A 115 -3.17 -64.53 -16.91
C ALA A 115 -2.09 -63.54 -16.45
N ASP A 116 -1.12 -63.25 -17.32
CA ASP A 116 0.03 -62.41 -17.06
C ASP A 116 -0.35 -60.92 -16.96
N LEU A 117 -1.29 -60.44 -17.78
CA LEU A 117 -1.88 -59.11 -17.66
C LEU A 117 -2.92 -59.04 -16.54
N ARG A 118 -3.72 -60.10 -16.34
CA ARG A 118 -4.71 -60.17 -15.25
C ARG A 118 -4.05 -60.05 -13.88
N GLU A 119 -2.97 -60.78 -13.59
CA GLU A 119 -2.27 -60.68 -12.30
C GLU A 119 -1.62 -59.30 -12.10
N LYS A 120 -1.01 -58.72 -13.14
CA LYS A 120 -0.46 -57.34 -13.07
C LYS A 120 -1.55 -56.30 -12.74
N GLN A 121 -2.78 -56.52 -13.20
CA GLN A 121 -3.92 -55.66 -12.92
C GLN A 121 -4.54 -55.93 -11.52
N VAL A 122 -4.62 -57.19 -11.08
CA VAL A 122 -4.98 -57.55 -9.69
C VAL A 122 -4.01 -56.91 -8.70
N GLN A 123 -2.70 -57.04 -8.91
CA GLN A 123 -1.70 -56.43 -8.04
C GLN A 123 -1.77 -54.89 -8.04
N ARG A 124 -2.20 -54.26 -9.15
CA ARG A 124 -2.46 -52.81 -9.22
C ARG A 124 -3.65 -52.40 -8.37
N ILE A 125 -4.77 -53.14 -8.41
CA ILE A 125 -5.95 -52.90 -7.55
C ILE A 125 -5.58 -53.12 -6.08
N ARG A 126 -4.86 -54.19 -5.76
CA ARG A 126 -4.32 -54.50 -4.43
C ARG A 126 -3.45 -53.36 -3.88
N ASN A 127 -2.50 -52.87 -4.69
CA ASN A 127 -1.66 -51.72 -4.34
C ASN A 127 -2.49 -50.44 -4.11
N LEU A 128 -3.59 -50.24 -4.84
CA LEU A 128 -4.47 -49.08 -4.69
C LEU A 128 -5.26 -49.13 -3.36
N PHE A 129 -5.77 -50.31 -2.98
CA PHE A 129 -6.32 -50.54 -1.63
C PHE A 129 -5.27 -50.31 -0.53
N HIS A 130 -4.06 -50.85 -0.67
CA HIS A 130 -2.98 -50.69 0.33
C HIS A 130 -2.59 -49.21 0.51
N ARG A 131 -2.57 -48.43 -0.58
CA ARG A 131 -2.37 -46.97 -0.53
C ARG A 131 -3.50 -46.30 0.26
N GLN A 132 -4.76 -46.54 -0.08
CA GLN A 132 -5.90 -45.92 0.61
C GLN A 132 -5.94 -46.29 2.10
N LEU A 133 -5.73 -47.56 2.45
CA LEU A 133 -5.69 -48.06 3.83
C LEU A 133 -4.55 -47.45 4.68
N SER A 134 -3.57 -46.78 4.05
CA SER A 134 -2.51 -46.04 4.75
C SER A 134 -2.84 -44.55 4.99
N VAL A 135 -3.98 -44.06 4.49
CA VAL A 135 -4.43 -42.67 4.63
C VAL A 135 -5.51 -42.57 5.73
N PRO A 136 -5.41 -41.61 6.67
CA PRO A 136 -6.46 -41.36 7.66
C PRO A 136 -7.67 -40.68 7.02
N LEU A 137 -8.60 -41.49 6.50
CA LEU A 137 -9.91 -41.08 5.97
C LEU A 137 -11.04 -41.53 6.91
N ALA A 138 -12.20 -40.88 6.83
CA ALA A 138 -13.36 -41.17 7.67
C ALA A 138 -14.03 -42.52 7.36
N ASP A 139 -13.86 -43.05 6.15
CA ASP A 139 -14.40 -44.32 5.65
C ASP A 139 -13.46 -45.52 5.84
N LEU A 140 -12.31 -45.33 6.52
CA LEU A 140 -11.21 -46.29 6.60
C LEU A 140 -11.67 -47.69 7.03
N SER A 141 -12.66 -47.78 7.93
CA SER A 141 -13.27 -49.04 8.36
C SER A 141 -14.09 -49.73 7.25
N SER A 142 -14.97 -49.03 6.53
CA SER A 142 -15.70 -49.59 5.39
C SER A 142 -14.74 -50.01 4.26
N THR A 143 -13.70 -49.20 4.01
CA THR A 143 -12.66 -49.55 3.03
C THR A 143 -11.95 -50.87 3.41
N LEU A 144 -11.66 -51.14 4.68
CA LEU A 144 -11.11 -52.42 5.12
C LEU A 144 -12.03 -53.62 4.81
N HIS A 145 -13.33 -53.50 5.08
CA HIS A 145 -14.29 -54.58 4.77
C HIS A 145 -14.39 -54.81 3.26
N THR A 146 -14.42 -53.75 2.44
CA THR A 146 -14.40 -53.90 0.96
C THR A 146 -13.11 -54.54 0.44
N TYR A 147 -11.97 -54.26 1.07
CA TYR A 147 -10.69 -54.88 0.73
C TYR A 147 -10.66 -56.38 1.08
N LYS A 148 -11.13 -56.76 2.30
CA LYS A 148 -11.31 -58.17 2.70
C LYS A 148 -12.21 -58.93 1.72
N ALA A 149 -13.38 -58.35 1.41
CA ALA A 149 -14.35 -58.91 0.46
C ALA A 149 -13.82 -58.99 -0.99
N TRP A 150 -12.79 -58.20 -1.34
CA TRP A 150 -12.14 -58.24 -2.65
C TRP A 150 -11.03 -59.30 -2.70
N GLU A 151 -10.14 -59.38 -1.71
CA GLU A 151 -9.11 -60.44 -1.64
C GLU A 151 -9.73 -61.84 -1.49
N ALA A 152 -10.86 -61.96 -0.78
CA ALA A 152 -11.62 -63.22 -0.71
C ALA A 152 -12.06 -63.71 -2.11
N LYS A 153 -12.41 -62.79 -3.03
CA LYS A 153 -12.71 -63.11 -4.43
C LYS A 153 -11.46 -63.46 -5.26
N GLN A 154 -10.27 -63.10 -4.79
CA GLN A 154 -8.98 -63.54 -5.35
C GLN A 154 -8.47 -64.85 -4.71
N GLY A 155 -9.25 -65.47 -3.81
CA GLY A 155 -8.92 -66.76 -3.18
C GLY A 155 -8.20 -66.68 -1.83
N ALA A 156 -8.16 -65.50 -1.17
CA ALA A 156 -7.65 -65.39 0.19
C ALA A 156 -8.68 -65.86 1.23
N ASP A 157 -8.29 -66.73 2.16
CA ASP A 157 -9.14 -67.15 3.28
C ASP A 157 -9.14 -66.06 4.36
N LEU A 158 -10.09 -65.12 4.23
CA LEU A 158 -10.26 -63.97 5.11
C LEU A 158 -11.69 -63.89 5.63
N ASP A 159 -11.84 -63.78 6.95
CA ASP A 159 -13.10 -63.43 7.59
C ASP A 159 -13.49 -62.00 7.21
N VAL A 160 -14.53 -61.86 6.39
CA VAL A 160 -14.98 -60.60 5.78
C VAL A 160 -15.73 -59.70 6.77
N ASP A 161 -16.44 -60.29 7.73
CA ASP A 161 -17.41 -59.58 8.58
C ASP A 161 -16.81 -59.07 9.91
N SER A 162 -15.59 -59.51 10.27
CA SER A 162 -14.92 -59.00 11.47
C SER A 162 -14.05 -57.77 11.21
N SER A 163 -14.02 -56.87 12.20
CA SER A 163 -13.06 -55.76 12.29
C SER A 163 -11.62 -56.19 12.59
N ASN A 164 -11.38 -57.49 12.78
CA ASN A 164 -10.05 -58.01 13.11
C ASN A 164 -9.09 -57.93 11.91
N LEU A 165 -7.80 -57.72 12.19
CA LEU A 165 -6.72 -57.68 11.20
C LEU A 165 -6.12 -59.06 10.90
N ASP A 166 -6.73 -60.13 11.43
CA ASP A 166 -6.29 -61.51 11.26
C ASP A 166 -6.30 -61.93 9.78
N GLY A 167 -5.32 -62.72 9.37
CA GLY A 167 -5.11 -63.15 7.98
C GLY A 167 -4.51 -62.10 7.03
N LEU A 168 -4.50 -60.81 7.41
CA LEU A 168 -3.91 -59.75 6.58
C LEU A 168 -2.37 -59.74 6.65
N SER A 169 -1.74 -59.22 5.58
CA SER A 169 -0.30 -58.96 5.59
C SER A 169 0.08 -58.00 6.73
N PRO A 170 1.10 -58.30 7.55
CA PRO A 170 1.44 -57.50 8.72
C PRO A 170 1.84 -56.06 8.38
N HIS A 171 2.34 -55.81 7.17
CA HIS A 171 2.63 -54.47 6.68
C HIS A 171 1.35 -53.65 6.44
N VAL A 172 0.30 -54.28 5.90
CA VAL A 172 -1.01 -53.65 5.66
C VAL A 172 -1.72 -53.41 6.99
N ALA A 173 -1.73 -54.41 7.89
CA ALA A 173 -2.30 -54.27 9.23
C ALA A 173 -1.63 -53.14 10.05
N SER A 174 -0.30 -53.05 10.02
CA SER A 174 0.46 -51.96 10.68
C SER A 174 0.18 -50.59 10.06
N SER A 175 0.10 -50.50 8.73
CA SER A 175 -0.21 -49.25 8.03
C SER A 175 -1.63 -48.77 8.31
N TYR A 176 -2.60 -49.70 8.33
CA TYR A 176 -3.98 -49.46 8.71
C TYR A 176 -4.12 -48.97 10.15
N GLN A 177 -3.47 -49.64 11.11
CA GLN A 177 -3.53 -49.20 12.51
C GLN A 177 -2.97 -47.79 12.68
N LYS A 178 -1.84 -47.47 12.03
CA LYS A 178 -1.28 -46.12 12.03
C LYS A 178 -2.24 -45.08 11.42
N ALA A 179 -2.92 -45.41 10.32
CA ALA A 179 -3.93 -44.55 9.70
C ALA A 179 -5.14 -44.35 10.63
N LEU A 180 -5.58 -45.39 11.33
CA LEU A 180 -6.67 -45.37 12.30
C LEU A 180 -6.31 -44.50 13.52
N ASP A 181 -5.12 -44.65 14.07
CA ASP A 181 -4.61 -43.83 15.18
C ASP A 181 -4.50 -42.35 14.77
N MET A 182 -4.02 -42.08 13.55
CA MET A 182 -3.98 -40.74 12.97
C MET A 182 -5.38 -40.14 12.76
N MET A 183 -6.37 -40.95 12.35
CA MET A 183 -7.76 -40.51 12.22
C MET A 183 -8.38 -40.20 13.59
N ASN A 184 -8.22 -41.10 14.57
CA ASN A 184 -8.73 -40.95 15.93
C ASN A 184 -8.24 -39.66 16.62
N ALA A 185 -6.97 -39.29 16.41
CA ALA A 185 -6.40 -38.04 16.91
C ALA A 185 -7.03 -36.77 16.29
N ARG A 186 -7.73 -36.91 15.16
CA ARG A 186 -8.32 -35.80 14.37
C ARG A 186 -9.83 -35.72 14.45
N THR A 187 -10.52 -36.80 14.82
CA THR A 187 -11.99 -36.88 14.91
C THR A 187 -12.63 -35.70 15.67
N HIS A 188 -12.02 -35.24 16.78
CA HIS A 188 -12.54 -34.09 17.52
C HIS A 188 -12.42 -32.77 16.74
N LEU A 189 -11.32 -32.55 16.02
CA LEU A 189 -11.06 -31.35 15.22
C LEU A 189 -11.93 -31.32 13.95
N GLU A 190 -12.08 -32.46 13.26
CA GLU A 190 -13.00 -32.61 12.13
C GLU A 190 -14.45 -32.31 12.55
N ASN A 191 -14.89 -32.80 13.73
CA ASN A 191 -16.21 -32.50 14.28
C ASN A 191 -16.40 -31.00 14.61
N GLN A 192 -15.34 -30.30 15.06
CA GLN A 192 -15.39 -28.86 15.33
C GLN A 192 -15.56 -28.02 14.05
N ILE A 193 -14.86 -28.37 12.96
CA ILE A 193 -14.99 -27.64 11.68
C ILE A 193 -16.27 -28.01 10.91
N SER A 194 -16.78 -29.23 11.06
CA SER A 194 -18.04 -29.67 10.44
C SER A 194 -19.29 -28.97 11.02
N CYS A 195 -19.17 -28.26 12.15
CA CYS A 195 -20.28 -27.60 12.81
C CYS A 195 -20.75 -26.31 12.08
N LYS A 196 -21.50 -26.47 10.99
CA LYS A 196 -22.05 -25.35 10.19
C LYS A 196 -23.05 -24.43 10.92
N VAL A 197 -23.43 -24.77 12.16
CA VAL A 197 -24.27 -23.93 13.04
C VAL A 197 -23.45 -22.83 13.74
N ALA A 198 -22.14 -23.03 13.90
CA ALA A 198 -21.25 -22.06 14.53
C ALA A 198 -21.04 -20.81 13.64
N PRO A 199 -20.90 -19.61 14.23
CA PRO A 199 -20.63 -18.39 13.49
C PRO A 199 -19.30 -18.50 12.71
N GLU A 200 -19.22 -17.77 11.59
CA GLU A 200 -18.09 -17.84 10.65
C GLU A 200 -16.72 -17.64 11.33
N SER A 201 -16.64 -16.70 12.27
CA SER A 201 -15.41 -16.42 13.04
C SER A 201 -15.00 -17.57 13.97
N GLU A 202 -15.94 -18.36 14.49
CA GLU A 202 -15.65 -19.53 15.34
C GLU A 202 -15.21 -20.71 14.48
N ARG A 203 -15.87 -20.96 13.34
CA ARG A 203 -15.40 -21.97 12.36
C ARG A 203 -13.98 -21.66 11.87
N LEU A 204 -13.69 -20.40 11.53
CA LEU A 204 -12.34 -19.97 11.16
C LEU A 204 -11.33 -20.21 12.30
N GLN A 205 -11.69 -19.93 13.55
CA GLN A 205 -10.83 -20.22 14.71
C GLN A 205 -10.59 -21.72 14.90
N ASN A 206 -11.59 -22.57 14.66
CA ASN A 206 -11.44 -24.03 14.72
C ASN A 206 -10.48 -24.53 13.62
N PHE A 207 -10.58 -24.01 12.39
CA PHE A 207 -9.59 -24.27 11.35
C PHE A 207 -8.18 -23.80 11.73
N MET A 208 -8.02 -22.61 12.32
CA MET A 208 -6.73 -22.10 12.78
C MET A 208 -6.13 -22.94 13.93
N ALA A 209 -6.96 -23.51 14.80
CA ALA A 209 -6.52 -24.44 15.84
C ALA A 209 -6.06 -25.78 15.24
N TYR A 210 -6.79 -26.32 14.27
CA TYR A 210 -6.43 -27.55 13.56
C TYR A 210 -5.16 -27.36 12.69
N LEU A 211 -4.99 -26.21 12.05
CA LEU A 211 -3.76 -25.86 11.32
C LEU A 211 -2.55 -25.85 12.25
N LYS A 212 -2.66 -25.28 13.46
CA LYS A 212 -1.60 -25.32 14.48
C LYS A 212 -1.30 -26.74 14.96
N PHE A 213 -2.31 -27.62 15.06
CA PHE A 213 -2.12 -29.03 15.37
C PHE A 213 -1.34 -29.76 14.25
N GLU A 214 -1.77 -29.69 13.00
CA GLU A 214 -1.04 -30.34 11.89
C GLU A 214 0.38 -29.75 11.70
N GLN A 215 0.55 -28.44 11.89
CA GLN A 215 1.87 -27.78 11.89
C GLN A 215 2.81 -28.32 12.99
N SER A 216 2.29 -28.72 14.15
CA SER A 216 3.10 -29.34 15.21
C SER A 216 3.54 -30.78 14.89
N LEU A 217 2.83 -31.45 13.97
CA LEU A 217 3.18 -32.78 13.45
C LEU A 217 4.10 -32.71 12.22
N GLY A 218 4.08 -31.60 11.48
CA GLY A 218 5.08 -31.26 10.47
C GLY A 218 4.91 -31.93 9.10
N ASP A 219 3.76 -32.53 8.79
CA ASP A 219 3.45 -33.13 7.49
C ASP A 219 2.98 -32.06 6.48
N PRO A 220 3.79 -31.68 5.47
CA PRO A 220 3.46 -30.55 4.59
C PRO A 220 2.25 -30.82 3.70
N SER A 221 2.01 -32.07 3.30
CA SER A 221 0.87 -32.44 2.45
C SER A 221 -0.43 -32.37 3.22
N ARG A 222 -0.41 -32.76 4.51
CA ARG A 222 -1.57 -32.60 5.40
C ARG A 222 -1.84 -31.15 5.79
N ILE A 223 -0.79 -30.35 5.99
CA ILE A 223 -0.93 -28.91 6.25
C ILE A 223 -1.46 -28.20 5.00
N GLN A 224 -0.99 -28.59 3.80
CA GLN A 224 -1.50 -28.07 2.53
C GLN A 224 -2.98 -28.37 2.33
N ILE A 225 -3.41 -29.65 2.43
CA ILE A 225 -4.83 -29.99 2.21
C ILE A 225 -5.75 -29.28 3.23
N LEU A 226 -5.29 -29.08 4.48
CA LEU A 226 -6.07 -28.34 5.48
C LEU A 226 -6.14 -26.84 5.20
N TYR A 227 -5.06 -26.21 4.68
CA TYR A 227 -5.13 -24.84 4.19
C TYR A 227 -6.06 -24.71 2.98
N GLU A 228 -5.97 -25.61 1.99
CA GLU A 228 -6.83 -25.64 0.79
C GLU A 228 -8.31 -25.82 1.16
N ARG A 229 -8.64 -26.63 2.16
CA ARG A 229 -9.99 -26.72 2.75
C ARG A 229 -10.43 -25.38 3.35
N ALA A 230 -9.58 -24.78 4.19
CA ALA A 230 -9.90 -23.53 4.88
C ALA A 230 -10.11 -22.35 3.90
N ILE A 231 -9.28 -22.19 2.85
CA ILE A 231 -9.46 -21.11 1.85
C ILE A 231 -10.67 -21.35 0.95
N THR A 232 -11.16 -22.58 0.84
CA THR A 232 -12.40 -22.88 0.09
C THR A 232 -13.64 -22.47 0.90
N GLU A 233 -13.58 -22.53 2.24
CA GLU A 233 -14.65 -22.08 3.14
C GLU A 233 -14.58 -20.57 3.48
N PHE A 234 -13.37 -20.00 3.56
CA PHE A 234 -13.12 -18.58 3.91
C PHE A 234 -12.24 -17.85 2.88
N PRO A 235 -12.60 -17.82 1.58
CA PRO A 235 -11.73 -17.34 0.50
C PRO A 235 -11.29 -15.88 0.63
N ILE A 236 -12.07 -15.04 1.33
CA ILE A 236 -11.76 -13.62 1.55
C ILE A 236 -10.91 -13.33 2.80
N SER A 237 -10.49 -14.37 3.54
CA SER A 237 -9.70 -14.22 4.77
C SER A 237 -8.24 -13.89 4.47
N SER A 238 -7.88 -12.61 4.61
CA SER A 238 -6.51 -12.14 4.37
C SER A 238 -5.48 -12.73 5.33
N GLU A 239 -5.85 -12.96 6.59
CA GLU A 239 -5.02 -13.63 7.59
C GLU A 239 -4.65 -15.05 7.15
N LEU A 240 -5.64 -15.83 6.69
CA LEU A 240 -5.45 -17.19 6.22
C LEU A 240 -4.55 -17.26 4.97
N TRP A 241 -4.72 -16.35 4.01
CA TRP A 241 -3.82 -16.28 2.84
C TRP A 241 -2.40 -15.83 3.20
N LEU A 242 -2.24 -14.90 4.14
CA LEU A 242 -0.92 -14.44 4.60
C LEU A 242 -0.17 -15.54 5.36
N ASP A 243 -0.85 -16.33 6.19
CA ASP A 243 -0.26 -17.47 6.88
C ASP A 243 0.03 -18.63 5.92
N TYR A 244 -0.89 -18.95 5.00
CA TYR A 244 -0.70 -20.02 4.02
C TYR A 244 0.50 -19.75 3.10
N THR A 245 0.57 -18.54 2.53
CA THR A 245 1.69 -18.13 1.68
C THR A 245 3.01 -18.11 2.46
N HIS A 246 3.01 -17.65 3.71
CA HIS A 246 4.19 -17.62 4.58
C HIS A 246 4.69 -19.02 4.97
N TYR A 247 3.78 -19.96 5.23
CA TYR A 247 4.11 -21.36 5.48
C TYR A 247 4.76 -22.00 4.23
N MET A 248 4.21 -21.74 3.04
CA MET A 248 4.71 -22.32 1.79
C MET A 248 6.04 -21.71 1.33
N ASP A 249 6.26 -20.39 1.51
CA ASP A 249 7.56 -19.72 1.33
C ASP A 249 8.67 -20.31 2.23
N LYS A 250 8.30 -20.89 3.38
CA LYS A 250 9.23 -21.50 4.35
C LYS A 250 9.51 -22.98 4.11
N THR A 251 8.57 -23.72 3.54
CA THR A 251 8.61 -25.19 3.50
C THR A 251 8.79 -25.79 2.11
N LEU A 252 8.34 -25.12 1.06
CA LEU A 252 8.46 -25.62 -0.31
C LEU A 252 9.67 -25.04 -1.05
N LYS A 253 10.25 -25.87 -1.93
CA LYS A 253 11.28 -25.46 -2.91
C LYS A 253 10.70 -25.31 -4.34
N THR A 254 9.42 -25.64 -4.52
CA THR A 254 8.73 -25.69 -5.82
C THR A 254 8.12 -24.34 -6.15
N SER A 255 8.87 -23.50 -6.86
CA SER A 255 8.49 -22.10 -7.16
C SER A 255 7.17 -21.95 -7.94
N SER A 256 6.79 -22.91 -8.79
CA SER A 256 5.53 -22.90 -9.53
C SER A 256 4.32 -22.94 -8.60
N LEU A 257 4.28 -23.89 -7.66
CA LEU A 257 3.17 -24.04 -6.71
C LEU A 257 3.02 -22.79 -5.82
N VAL A 258 4.14 -22.24 -5.32
CA VAL A 258 4.12 -21.01 -4.52
C VAL A 258 3.59 -19.81 -5.32
N ARG A 259 4.04 -19.64 -6.58
CA ARG A 259 3.54 -18.62 -7.51
C ARG A 259 2.03 -18.76 -7.74
N ASP A 260 1.54 -19.97 -7.94
CA ASP A 260 0.14 -20.23 -8.25
C ASP A 260 -0.77 -20.06 -7.01
N ILE A 261 -0.26 -20.29 -5.79
CA ILE A 261 -0.90 -19.89 -4.53
C ILE A 261 -0.98 -18.36 -4.42
N TYR A 262 0.12 -17.61 -4.64
CA TYR A 262 0.09 -16.14 -4.60
C TYR A 262 -0.85 -15.53 -5.65
N LYS A 263 -0.93 -16.13 -6.85
CA LYS A 263 -1.87 -15.76 -7.92
C LYS A 263 -3.34 -15.94 -7.51
N ARG A 264 -3.65 -16.91 -6.65
CA ARG A 264 -4.99 -17.06 -6.04
C ARG A 264 -5.23 -16.09 -4.90
N ALA A 265 -4.25 -15.94 -4.00
CA ALA A 265 -4.31 -15.01 -2.86
C ALA A 265 -4.59 -13.57 -3.31
N THR A 266 -3.90 -13.10 -4.37
CA THR A 266 -4.06 -11.75 -4.93
C THR A 266 -5.34 -11.57 -5.75
N ARG A 267 -5.95 -12.64 -6.28
CA ARG A 267 -7.30 -12.59 -6.88
C ARG A 267 -8.41 -12.53 -5.83
N ASN A 268 -8.20 -13.14 -4.66
CA ASN A 268 -9.18 -13.19 -3.57
C ASN A 268 -9.14 -11.98 -2.63
N CYS A 269 -7.95 -11.55 -2.25
CA CYS A 269 -7.73 -10.41 -1.36
C CYS A 269 -6.90 -9.30 -2.05
N PRO A 270 -7.33 -8.77 -3.21
CA PRO A 270 -6.57 -7.76 -3.96
C PRO A 270 -6.30 -6.48 -3.17
N TRP A 271 -7.09 -6.17 -2.14
CA TRP A 271 -6.94 -5.01 -1.26
C TRP A 271 -5.82 -5.11 -0.21
N VAL A 272 -5.01 -6.17 -0.22
CA VAL A 272 -3.94 -6.41 0.77
C VAL A 272 -2.56 -6.23 0.13
N GLY A 273 -1.88 -5.11 0.40
CA GLY A 273 -0.59 -4.79 -0.20
C GLY A 273 0.52 -5.81 0.11
N ASP A 274 0.54 -6.38 1.31
CA ASP A 274 1.54 -7.38 1.73
C ASP A 274 1.48 -8.66 0.86
N LEU A 275 0.30 -9.09 0.39
CA LEU A 275 0.20 -10.22 -0.55
C LEU A 275 0.86 -9.90 -1.90
N TRP A 276 0.75 -8.67 -2.40
CA TRP A 276 1.41 -8.24 -3.62
C TRP A 276 2.93 -8.07 -3.45
N VAL A 277 3.37 -7.50 -2.32
CA VAL A 277 4.80 -7.40 -1.95
C VAL A 277 5.44 -8.79 -1.90
N ARG A 278 4.84 -9.72 -1.17
CA ARG A 278 5.32 -11.10 -1.07
C ARG A 278 5.28 -11.84 -2.40
N TYR A 279 4.26 -11.62 -3.24
CA TYR A 279 4.18 -12.21 -4.57
C TYR A 279 5.31 -11.72 -5.48
N LEU A 280 5.61 -10.42 -5.51
CA LEU A 280 6.75 -9.86 -6.24
C LEU A 280 8.09 -10.45 -5.76
N LEU A 281 8.27 -10.59 -4.44
CA LEU A 281 9.46 -11.23 -3.86
C LEU A 281 9.56 -12.72 -4.21
N SER A 282 8.43 -13.45 -4.24
CA SER A 282 8.39 -14.85 -4.69
C SER A 282 8.78 -15.00 -6.16
N LEU A 283 8.30 -14.11 -7.02
CA LEU A 283 8.65 -14.07 -8.45
C LEU A 283 10.14 -13.76 -8.66
N GLU A 284 10.68 -12.81 -7.89
CA GLU A 284 12.12 -12.49 -7.91
C GLU A 284 12.97 -13.70 -7.50
N ARG A 285 12.62 -14.38 -6.39
CA ARG A 285 13.29 -15.63 -5.95
C ARG A 285 13.23 -16.72 -7.01
N SER A 286 12.12 -16.83 -7.75
CA SER A 286 11.98 -17.78 -8.86
C SER A 286 12.68 -17.38 -10.15
N ARG A 287 13.32 -16.20 -10.20
CA ARG A 287 13.91 -15.59 -11.41
C ARG A 287 12.89 -15.40 -12.55
N ALA A 288 11.70 -14.92 -12.20
CA ALA A 288 10.65 -14.54 -13.14
C ALA A 288 11.14 -13.47 -14.14
N SER A 289 10.46 -13.36 -15.29
CA SER A 289 10.83 -12.37 -16.30
C SER A 289 10.55 -10.93 -15.81
N GLU A 290 11.19 -9.94 -16.45
CA GLU A 290 10.89 -8.53 -16.17
C GLU A 290 9.46 -8.15 -16.56
N GLU A 291 8.94 -8.78 -17.61
CA GLU A 291 7.56 -8.62 -18.07
C GLU A 291 6.56 -9.17 -17.04
N GLU A 292 6.83 -10.34 -16.44
CA GLU A 292 6.00 -10.93 -15.39
C GLU A 292 5.99 -10.07 -14.12
N LEU A 293 7.17 -9.62 -13.66
CA LEU A 293 7.31 -8.74 -12.50
C LEU A 293 6.61 -7.39 -12.73
N SER A 294 6.77 -6.79 -13.92
CA SER A 294 6.10 -5.54 -14.28
C SER A 294 4.57 -5.71 -14.38
N ALA A 295 4.10 -6.80 -14.99
CA ALA A 295 2.66 -7.08 -15.12
C ALA A 295 1.97 -7.38 -13.78
N VAL A 296 2.69 -7.91 -12.78
CA VAL A 296 2.17 -8.07 -11.41
C VAL A 296 2.22 -6.75 -10.64
N PHE A 297 3.27 -5.96 -10.82
CA PHE A 297 3.39 -4.62 -10.22
C PHE A 297 2.29 -3.66 -10.68
N GLU A 298 2.01 -3.57 -11.99
CA GLU A 298 0.92 -2.71 -12.50
C GLU A 298 -0.46 -3.18 -12.03
N LYS A 299 -0.68 -4.49 -11.84
CA LYS A 299 -1.92 -5.03 -11.24
C LYS A 299 -2.06 -4.66 -9.76
N ALA A 300 -0.96 -4.68 -8.99
CA ALA A 300 -0.95 -4.22 -7.61
C ALA A 300 -1.33 -2.73 -7.53
N LEU A 301 -0.81 -1.88 -8.41
CA LEU A 301 -1.15 -0.45 -8.46
C LEU A 301 -2.60 -0.15 -8.89
N GLN A 302 -3.27 -1.09 -9.57
CA GLN A 302 -4.69 -0.99 -9.93
C GLN A 302 -5.63 -1.39 -8.79
N CYS A 303 -5.12 -2.01 -7.72
CA CYS A 303 -5.90 -2.42 -6.56
C CYS A 303 -6.16 -1.24 -5.60
N THR A 304 -7.14 -1.39 -4.72
CA THR A 304 -7.49 -0.42 -3.67
C THR A 304 -7.01 -0.90 -2.30
N PHE A 305 -5.81 -0.49 -1.89
CA PHE A 305 -5.26 -0.81 -0.56
C PHE A 305 -5.86 0.07 0.54
N SER A 306 -5.68 -0.32 1.80
CA SER A 306 -6.21 0.41 2.95
C SER A 306 -5.41 1.68 3.30
N SER A 307 -4.12 1.69 2.97
CA SER A 307 -3.17 2.76 3.30
C SER A 307 -2.25 3.13 2.14
N PHE A 308 -1.85 4.40 2.06
CA PHE A 308 -0.79 4.87 1.16
C PHE A 308 0.59 4.26 1.47
N GLU A 309 0.78 3.74 2.68
CA GLU A 309 1.99 3.00 3.05
C GLU A 309 2.09 1.64 2.33
N GLU A 310 0.96 0.97 2.04
CA GLU A 310 0.95 -0.29 1.29
C GLU A 310 1.39 -0.09 -0.16
N TYR A 311 0.93 1.00 -0.80
CA TYR A 311 1.43 1.39 -2.12
C TYR A 311 2.91 1.74 -2.07
N LEU A 312 3.38 2.45 -1.03
CA LEU A 312 4.79 2.77 -0.84
C LEU A 312 5.65 1.49 -0.76
N ASP A 313 5.24 0.50 0.03
CA ASP A 313 6.01 -0.74 0.17
C ASP A 313 5.98 -1.58 -1.12
N VAL A 314 4.92 -1.53 -1.93
CA VAL A 314 4.89 -2.10 -3.30
C VAL A 314 5.87 -1.36 -4.24
N PHE A 315 5.87 -0.02 -4.26
CA PHE A 315 6.84 0.77 -5.05
C PHE A 315 8.29 0.51 -4.62
N LEU A 316 8.56 0.46 -3.31
CA LEU A 316 9.88 0.17 -2.77
C LEU A 316 10.33 -1.25 -3.14
N THR A 317 9.45 -2.26 -3.01
CA THR A 317 9.73 -3.64 -3.41
C THR A 317 10.10 -3.76 -4.89
N ARG A 318 9.42 -3.02 -5.77
CA ARG A 318 9.73 -2.96 -7.20
C ARG A 318 11.11 -2.38 -7.50
N VAL A 319 11.44 -1.23 -6.88
CA VAL A 319 12.79 -0.63 -6.94
C VAL A 319 13.84 -1.61 -6.42
N ASP A 320 13.54 -2.31 -5.32
CA ASP A 320 14.47 -3.22 -4.66
C ASP A 320 14.83 -4.42 -5.53
N GLY A 321 13.85 -4.99 -6.25
CA GLY A 321 14.07 -6.07 -7.22
C GLY A 321 14.88 -5.60 -8.43
N LEU A 322 14.51 -4.45 -9.03
CA LEU A 322 15.29 -3.83 -10.13
C LEU A 322 16.75 -3.58 -9.71
N ARG A 323 16.97 -3.05 -8.50
CA ARG A 323 18.31 -2.80 -7.95
C ARG A 323 19.10 -4.10 -7.74
N ARG A 324 18.46 -5.17 -7.27
CA ARG A 324 19.12 -6.48 -7.09
C ARG A 324 19.48 -7.11 -8.43
N ARG A 325 18.61 -7.00 -9.45
CA ARG A 325 18.91 -7.40 -10.84
C ARG A 325 20.16 -6.68 -11.37
N LEU A 326 20.16 -5.35 -11.35
CA LEU A 326 21.31 -4.50 -11.71
C LEU A 326 22.61 -4.90 -10.99
N SER A 327 22.51 -5.29 -9.71
CA SER A 327 23.67 -5.70 -8.89
C SER A 327 24.16 -7.12 -9.18
N SER A 328 23.48 -7.88 -10.04
CA SER A 328 23.70 -9.32 -10.27
C SER A 328 24.02 -9.71 -11.71
N LEU A 329 23.81 -8.82 -12.67
CA LEU A 329 24.18 -9.05 -14.07
C LEU A 329 25.60 -8.52 -14.33
N GLU A 330 26.47 -9.38 -14.87
CA GLU A 330 27.74 -8.98 -15.52
C GLU A 330 27.47 -8.43 -16.94
N SER A 331 26.40 -7.64 -17.12
CA SER A 331 25.96 -7.20 -18.45
C SER A 331 26.64 -5.90 -18.89
N GLY A 332 26.81 -5.73 -20.20
CA GLY A 332 27.52 -4.60 -20.79
C GLY A 332 26.88 -3.24 -20.44
N PRO A 333 27.67 -2.14 -20.43
CA PRO A 333 27.28 -0.86 -19.83
C PRO A 333 25.92 -0.32 -20.31
N GLU A 334 25.61 -0.46 -21.61
CA GLU A 334 24.35 -0.01 -22.22
C GLU A 334 23.09 -0.62 -21.58
N SER A 335 23.19 -1.84 -21.04
CA SER A 335 22.07 -2.50 -20.34
C SER A 335 21.87 -1.99 -18.91
N SER A 336 22.95 -1.65 -18.20
CA SER A 336 22.88 -1.13 -16.84
C SER A 336 22.29 0.28 -16.79
N ASP A 337 22.52 1.09 -17.82
CA ASP A 337 21.92 2.42 -17.92
C ASP A 337 20.41 2.32 -18.18
N LEU A 338 19.97 1.35 -19.01
CA LEU A 338 18.56 1.15 -19.33
C LEU A 338 17.75 0.66 -18.11
N ASP A 339 18.24 -0.37 -17.39
CA ASP A 339 17.61 -0.85 -16.16
C ASP A 339 17.56 0.23 -15.06
N TYR A 340 18.54 1.15 -15.01
CA TYR A 340 18.54 2.26 -14.06
C TYR A 340 17.53 3.37 -14.41
N ILE A 341 17.21 3.57 -15.70
CA ILE A 341 16.09 4.44 -16.12
C ILE A 341 14.77 3.93 -15.54
N ILE A 342 14.52 2.61 -15.56
CA ILE A 342 13.30 2.01 -14.98
C ILE A 342 13.20 2.29 -13.47
N ILE A 343 14.32 2.30 -12.74
CA ILE A 343 14.34 2.71 -11.31
C ILE A 343 13.96 4.19 -11.15
N ARG A 344 14.52 5.09 -11.97
CA ARG A 344 14.19 6.53 -11.95
C ARG A 344 12.71 6.77 -12.26
N GLU A 345 12.15 6.10 -13.27
CA GLU A 345 10.73 6.20 -13.61
C GLU A 345 9.82 5.63 -12.51
N THR A 346 10.21 4.53 -11.88
CA THR A 346 9.47 3.94 -10.76
C THR A 346 9.42 4.90 -9.57
N PHE A 347 10.54 5.54 -9.21
CA PHE A 347 10.57 6.56 -8.16
C PHE A 347 9.80 7.83 -8.53
N GLN A 348 9.86 8.29 -9.79
CA GLN A 348 9.10 9.45 -10.23
C GLN A 348 7.59 9.19 -10.16
N ARG A 349 7.12 8.01 -10.59
CA ARG A 349 5.72 7.58 -10.43
C ARG A 349 5.32 7.46 -8.95
N ALA A 350 6.18 6.92 -8.09
CA ALA A 350 5.95 6.87 -6.64
C ALA A 350 5.85 8.28 -6.04
N SER A 351 6.74 9.19 -6.43
CA SER A 351 6.75 10.60 -6.03
C SER A 351 5.44 11.31 -6.40
N ASP A 352 5.01 11.21 -7.66
CA ASP A 352 3.83 11.92 -8.16
C ASP A 352 2.52 11.36 -7.58
N TYR A 353 2.47 10.05 -7.29
CA TYR A 353 1.30 9.41 -6.69
C TYR A 353 1.23 9.60 -5.16
N LEU A 354 2.32 9.40 -4.43
CA LEU A 354 2.31 9.31 -2.95
C LEU A 354 2.53 10.64 -2.24
N SER A 355 3.35 11.54 -2.79
CA SER A 355 3.73 12.80 -2.11
C SER A 355 2.58 13.75 -1.76
N PRO A 356 1.47 13.82 -2.52
CA PRO A 356 0.28 14.58 -2.12
C PRO A 356 -0.38 14.05 -0.83
N HIS A 357 -0.20 12.76 -0.53
CA HIS A 357 -0.87 12.06 0.57
C HIS A 357 0.04 11.85 1.79
N LEU A 358 1.32 11.51 1.57
CA LEU A 358 2.32 11.24 2.63
C LEU A 358 3.13 12.49 3.05
N LYS A 359 2.55 13.69 2.89
CA LYS A 359 3.23 14.96 3.18
C LYS A 359 3.67 15.05 4.66
N ASN A 360 4.94 15.37 4.90
CA ASN A 360 5.58 15.40 6.22
C ASN A 360 5.59 14.06 6.99
N THR A 361 5.37 12.89 6.36
CA THR A 361 5.58 11.59 7.05
C THR A 361 7.02 11.12 6.93
N GLU A 362 7.51 10.38 7.93
CA GLU A 362 8.84 9.75 7.88
C GLU A 362 8.95 8.71 6.76
N SER A 363 7.85 8.07 6.37
CA SER A 363 7.75 7.13 5.24
C SER A 363 8.08 7.82 3.91
N LEU A 364 7.62 9.06 3.69
CA LEU A 364 8.02 9.85 2.53
C LEU A 364 9.51 10.23 2.60
N LEU A 365 10.01 10.60 3.78
CA LEU A 365 11.45 10.88 3.98
C LEU A 365 12.32 9.64 3.70
N ARG A 366 11.88 8.44 4.13
CA ARG A 366 12.49 7.14 3.85
C ARG A 366 12.58 6.89 2.34
N MET A 367 11.51 7.14 1.59
CA MET A 367 11.48 7.00 0.13
C MET A 367 12.49 7.92 -0.57
N TYR A 368 12.48 9.22 -0.26
CA TYR A 368 13.38 10.19 -0.90
C TYR A 368 14.84 10.02 -0.46
N ARG A 369 15.12 9.63 0.79
CA ARG A 369 16.48 9.22 1.24
C ARG A 369 16.99 8.01 0.45
N TYR A 370 16.12 7.05 0.15
CA TYR A 370 16.53 5.88 -0.64
C TYR A 370 16.82 6.24 -2.09
N TRP A 371 15.93 7.01 -2.73
CA TRP A 371 16.13 7.51 -4.10
C TRP A 371 17.44 8.29 -4.24
N THR A 372 17.67 9.28 -3.38
CA THR A 372 18.88 10.14 -3.41
C THR A 372 20.17 9.37 -3.18
N ARG A 373 20.14 8.32 -2.32
CA ARG A 373 21.24 7.38 -2.18
C ARG A 373 21.51 6.61 -3.47
N LEU A 374 20.48 6.09 -4.15
CA LEU A 374 20.66 5.34 -5.40
C LEU A 374 21.10 6.22 -6.58
N GLU A 375 20.63 7.47 -6.66
CA GLU A 375 21.17 8.47 -7.62
C GLU A 375 22.66 8.72 -7.40
N SER A 376 23.10 8.73 -6.14
CA SER A 376 24.50 8.96 -5.77
C SER A 376 25.38 7.72 -6.01
N THR A 377 24.90 6.51 -5.71
CA THR A 377 25.71 5.28 -5.78
C THR A 377 25.64 4.55 -7.12
N LEU A 378 24.48 4.50 -7.78
CA LEU A 378 24.26 3.78 -9.04
C LEU A 378 24.23 4.73 -10.22
N GLY A 379 23.34 5.73 -10.17
CA GLY A 379 23.23 6.77 -11.22
C GLY A 379 24.45 7.68 -11.32
N LYS A 380 25.28 7.75 -10.25
CA LYS A 380 26.48 8.60 -10.11
C LYS A 380 26.21 10.08 -10.39
N ASP A 381 24.96 10.52 -10.20
CA ASP A 381 24.45 11.83 -10.60
C ASP A 381 24.09 12.66 -9.36
N SER A 382 25.08 13.38 -8.85
CA SER A 382 24.89 14.29 -7.72
C SER A 382 23.99 15.49 -8.05
N ALA A 383 23.72 15.79 -9.33
CA ALA A 383 22.78 16.84 -9.71
C ALA A 383 21.33 16.34 -9.63
N ALA A 384 21.05 15.12 -10.08
CA ALA A 384 19.78 14.45 -9.86
C ALA A 384 19.50 14.25 -8.36
N ALA A 385 20.47 13.75 -7.58
CA ALA A 385 20.32 13.57 -6.13
C ALA A 385 19.93 14.89 -5.40
N ARG A 386 20.57 16.01 -5.76
CA ARG A 386 20.18 17.35 -5.29
C ARG A 386 18.78 17.74 -5.76
N GLY A 387 18.45 17.50 -7.03
CA GLY A 387 17.12 17.77 -7.59
C GLY A 387 15.99 17.04 -6.85
N VAL A 388 16.22 15.79 -6.45
CA VAL A 388 15.30 14.97 -5.66
C VAL A 388 15.13 15.52 -4.23
N TRP A 389 16.21 15.90 -3.55
CA TRP A 389 16.13 16.59 -2.24
C TRP A 389 15.43 17.96 -2.33
N GLU A 390 15.72 18.77 -3.34
CA GLU A 390 15.03 20.05 -3.58
C GLU A 390 13.56 19.86 -3.99
N SER A 391 13.19 18.69 -4.53
CA SER A 391 11.79 18.31 -4.72
C SER A 391 11.13 18.04 -3.37
N LEU A 392 11.74 17.19 -2.54
CA LEU A 392 11.24 16.89 -1.19
C LEU A 392 11.08 18.15 -0.33
N LEU A 393 12.03 19.08 -0.35
CA LEU A 393 11.95 20.31 0.45
C LEU A 393 10.83 21.27 0.01
N LYS A 394 10.26 21.15 -1.20
CA LYS A 394 9.04 21.87 -1.59
C LYS A 394 7.78 21.27 -0.94
N ILE A 395 7.82 19.98 -0.66
CA ILE A 395 6.71 19.19 -0.09
C ILE A 395 6.80 19.19 1.44
N SER A 396 7.91 18.66 1.97
CA SER A 396 8.16 18.42 3.40
C SER A 396 9.23 19.35 3.99
N GLY A 397 9.44 20.54 3.43
CA GLY A 397 10.42 21.52 3.95
C GLY A 397 10.12 22.10 5.35
N SER A 398 9.05 21.62 6.00
CA SER A 398 8.65 21.91 7.38
C SER A 398 9.07 20.84 8.41
N THR A 399 9.49 19.65 7.99
CA THR A 399 10.16 18.67 8.87
C THR A 399 11.67 18.92 8.88
N LEU A 400 12.30 18.82 10.05
CA LEU A 400 13.75 19.02 10.23
C LEU A 400 14.54 17.87 9.58
N GLU A 401 13.98 16.68 9.67
CA GLU A 401 14.49 15.38 9.26
C GLU A 401 14.72 15.31 7.74
N ALA A 402 14.04 16.16 6.97
CA ALA A 402 14.25 16.39 5.54
C ALA A 402 15.51 17.23 5.27
N TRP A 403 15.74 18.29 6.06
CA TRP A 403 16.94 19.12 5.95
C TRP A 403 18.19 18.39 6.45
N GLN A 404 18.09 17.67 7.56
CA GLN A 404 19.17 16.85 8.10
C GLN A 404 19.62 15.78 7.10
N GLY A 405 18.70 15.11 6.42
CA GLY A 405 19.04 14.11 5.40
C GLY A 405 19.77 14.70 4.18
N TYR A 406 19.35 15.86 3.68
CA TYR A 406 20.03 16.54 2.58
C TYR A 406 21.43 17.04 2.99
N ILE A 407 21.54 17.63 4.19
CA ILE A 407 22.83 18.07 4.75
C ILE A 407 23.78 16.87 4.93
N ALA A 408 23.30 15.74 5.47
CA ALA A 408 24.10 14.53 5.62
C ALA A 408 24.63 14.02 4.27
N MET A 409 23.79 13.98 3.24
CA MET A 409 24.22 13.60 1.88
C MET A 409 25.32 14.53 1.33
N GLU A 410 25.19 15.85 1.50
CA GLU A 410 26.23 16.78 1.03
C GLU A 410 27.55 16.64 1.82
N VAL A 411 27.49 16.31 3.11
CA VAL A 411 28.68 16.02 3.95
C VAL A 411 29.33 14.70 3.54
N GLU A 412 28.55 13.63 3.36
CA GLU A 412 29.03 12.31 2.88
C GLU A 412 29.69 12.41 1.49
N MET A 413 29.14 13.26 0.62
CA MET A 413 29.69 13.55 -0.72
C MET A 413 30.82 14.60 -0.70
N GLY A 414 31.29 15.05 0.47
CA GLY A 414 32.41 15.98 0.64
C GLY A 414 32.14 17.44 0.26
N ASN A 415 30.90 17.80 -0.05
CA ASN A 415 30.49 19.13 -0.52
C ASN A 415 30.21 20.09 0.65
N ILE A 416 31.20 20.28 1.52
CA ILE A 416 31.10 21.05 2.77
C ILE A 416 30.52 22.47 2.54
N ASN A 417 30.84 23.13 1.43
CA ASN A 417 30.30 24.45 1.11
C ASN A 417 28.79 24.45 0.85
N GLU A 418 28.23 23.37 0.29
CA GLU A 418 26.78 23.25 0.09
C GLU A 418 26.06 22.74 1.35
N ALA A 419 26.68 21.85 2.14
CA ALA A 419 26.18 21.56 3.49
C ALA A 419 26.05 22.86 4.33
N ARG A 420 27.06 23.74 4.25
CA ARG A 420 27.04 25.08 4.85
C ARG A 420 25.98 26.02 4.24
N SER A 421 25.72 25.93 2.93
CA SER A 421 24.66 26.70 2.27
C SER A 421 23.27 26.24 2.74
N LEU A 422 23.07 24.93 2.90
CA LEU A 422 21.86 24.31 3.43
C LEU A 422 21.63 24.63 4.90
N PHE A 423 22.64 24.60 5.77
CA PHE A 423 22.51 25.08 7.16
C PHE A 423 22.06 26.55 7.22
N LYS A 424 22.73 27.43 6.44
CA LYS A 424 22.37 28.87 6.34
C LYS A 424 20.93 29.07 5.86
N ARG A 425 20.43 28.19 4.98
CA ARG A 425 19.04 28.19 4.46
C ARG A 425 18.02 27.61 5.46
N CYS A 426 18.37 26.51 6.13
CA CYS A 426 17.56 25.82 7.12
C CYS A 426 17.32 26.69 8.37
N TYR A 427 18.34 27.42 8.84
CA TYR A 427 18.28 28.36 9.95
C TYR A 427 17.18 29.45 9.80
N SER A 428 16.73 29.74 8.57
CA SER A 428 15.61 30.68 8.33
C SER A 428 14.23 30.12 8.68
N LYS A 429 14.11 28.81 8.92
CA LYS A 429 12.87 28.11 9.25
C LYS A 429 12.64 28.04 10.76
N ARG A 430 11.39 27.76 11.15
CA ARG A 430 11.03 27.41 12.53
C ARG A 430 10.44 26.00 12.52
N PHE A 431 11.08 25.11 13.26
CA PHE A 431 10.65 23.72 13.46
C PHE A 431 9.99 23.56 14.84
N PRO A 432 8.98 22.69 14.98
CA PRO A 432 8.30 22.46 16.26
C PRO A 432 9.20 21.79 17.30
N GLY A 433 8.83 21.90 18.58
CA GLY A 433 9.53 21.21 19.68
C GLY A 433 10.99 21.64 19.83
N THR A 434 11.90 20.67 19.91
CA THR A 434 13.34 20.92 19.99
C THR A 434 13.98 21.28 18.65
N GLY A 435 13.34 21.01 17.51
CA GLY A 435 14.01 21.02 16.20
C GLY A 435 14.66 22.35 15.79
N SER A 436 14.16 23.49 16.30
CA SER A 436 14.77 24.81 16.09
C SER A 436 16.07 25.03 16.87
N GLU A 437 16.26 24.32 17.99
CA GLU A 437 17.50 24.24 18.77
C GLU A 437 18.42 23.12 18.25
N ASP A 438 17.85 21.99 17.83
CA ASP A 438 18.61 20.86 17.28
C ASP A 438 19.37 21.24 16.01
N ILE A 439 18.76 22.00 15.09
CA ILE A 439 19.46 22.52 13.89
C ILE A 439 20.57 23.52 14.25
N CYS A 440 20.37 24.31 15.30
CA CYS A 440 21.33 25.30 15.78
C CYS A 440 22.57 24.60 16.35
N ASN A 441 22.37 23.61 17.22
CA ASN A 441 23.44 22.78 17.77
C ASN A 441 24.13 21.94 16.67
N SER A 442 23.38 21.41 15.71
CA SER A 442 23.92 20.69 14.56
C SER A 442 24.81 21.56 13.68
N TRP A 443 24.48 22.84 13.48
CA TRP A 443 25.32 23.75 12.70
C TRP A 443 26.64 24.07 13.42
N ILE A 444 26.60 24.39 14.72
CA ILE A 444 27.83 24.61 15.52
C ILE A 444 28.71 23.35 15.52
N ARG A 445 28.11 22.15 15.58
CA ARG A 445 28.83 20.87 15.47
C ARG A 445 29.47 20.71 14.08
N PHE A 446 28.74 20.95 13.01
CA PHE A 446 29.25 20.85 11.64
C PHE A 446 30.45 21.78 11.38
N GLU A 447 30.39 23.05 11.81
CA GLU A 447 31.55 23.95 11.62
C GLU A 447 32.74 23.58 12.52
N ARG A 448 32.53 22.84 13.62
CA ARG A 448 33.61 22.26 14.43
C ARG A 448 34.25 21.03 13.77
N GLU A 449 33.47 20.23 13.04
CA GLU A 449 33.94 18.99 12.40
C GLU A 449 34.53 19.25 10.99
N TYR A 450 34.04 20.26 10.27
CA TYR A 450 34.39 20.52 8.86
C TYR A 450 34.65 22.01 8.51
N GLY A 451 34.58 22.92 9.46
CA GLY A 451 34.76 24.37 9.25
C GLY A 451 36.16 24.87 9.54
N ALA A 452 36.45 26.07 9.03
CA ALA A 452 37.56 26.89 9.53
C ALA A 452 37.14 27.60 10.83
N LEU A 453 38.10 28.09 11.62
CA LEU A 453 37.83 28.79 12.89
C LEU A 453 36.92 30.01 12.68
N GLU A 454 37.10 30.71 11.56
CA GLU A 454 36.32 31.88 11.16
C GLU A 454 34.86 31.54 10.82
N ASP A 455 34.61 30.39 10.18
CA ASP A 455 33.25 29.88 9.92
C ASP A 455 32.58 29.40 11.24
N PHE A 456 33.35 28.76 12.13
CA PHE A 456 32.87 28.36 13.46
C PHE A 456 32.48 29.56 14.33
N ASP A 457 33.35 30.57 14.45
CA ASP A 457 33.07 31.79 15.21
C ASP A 457 31.89 32.57 14.62
N LEU A 458 31.75 32.61 13.29
CA LEU A 458 30.61 33.22 12.61
C LEU A 458 29.29 32.46 12.89
N ALA A 459 29.33 31.13 12.91
CA ALA A 459 28.18 30.31 13.24
C ALA A 459 27.78 30.48 14.72
N VAL A 460 28.71 30.37 15.67
CA VAL A 460 28.46 30.60 17.10
C VAL A 460 27.86 32.00 17.32
N LYS A 461 28.50 33.05 16.80
CA LYS A 461 28.03 34.44 16.91
C LYS A 461 26.61 34.66 16.36
N LYS A 462 26.21 33.89 15.35
CA LYS A 462 24.87 33.97 14.75
C LYS A 462 23.84 33.11 15.49
N VAL A 463 24.25 31.97 16.04
CA VAL A 463 23.37 30.93 16.59
C VAL A 463 23.11 31.10 18.09
N THR A 464 24.12 31.49 18.88
CA THR A 464 23.97 31.68 20.35
C THR A 464 22.77 32.55 20.76
N PRO A 465 22.56 33.78 20.24
CA PRO A 465 21.40 34.59 20.65
C PRO A 465 20.05 33.98 20.25
N ARG A 466 20.04 33.08 19.25
CA ARG A 466 18.84 32.35 18.82
C ARG A 466 18.54 31.14 19.71
N LEU A 467 19.58 30.47 20.23
CA LEU A 467 19.45 29.45 21.26
C LEU A 467 18.91 30.06 22.57
N GLU A 468 19.46 31.21 22.98
CA GLU A 468 18.99 31.95 24.17
C GLU A 468 17.50 32.34 24.05
N GLU A 469 17.05 32.87 22.90
CA GLU A 469 15.63 33.16 22.64
C GLU A 469 14.74 31.91 22.81
N LEU A 470 15.17 30.77 22.26
CA LEU A 470 14.41 29.51 22.30
C LEU A 470 14.37 28.91 23.72
N GLN A 471 15.46 28.99 24.47
CA GLN A 471 15.53 28.50 25.85
C GLN A 471 14.69 29.37 26.79
N LEU A 472 14.72 30.70 26.64
CA LEU A 472 13.86 31.62 27.37
C LEU A 472 12.36 31.37 27.06
N PHE A 473 12.03 31.10 25.79
CA PHE A 473 10.67 30.76 25.38
C PHE A 473 10.18 29.46 26.04
N LYS A 474 10.99 28.38 26.00
CA LYS A 474 10.69 27.11 26.69
C LYS A 474 10.48 27.30 28.20
N LEU A 475 11.33 28.11 28.85
CA LEU A 475 11.19 28.44 30.28
C LEU A 475 9.92 29.23 30.58
N GLN A 476 9.44 30.06 29.64
CA GLN A 476 8.18 30.78 29.77
C GLN A 476 6.96 29.86 29.57
N GLU A 477 7.00 28.94 28.60
CA GLU A 477 5.96 27.92 28.42
C GLU A 477 5.87 26.99 29.64
N ALA A 478 6.99 26.52 30.17
CA ALA A 478 7.03 25.69 31.38
C ALA A 478 6.45 26.41 32.61
N LYS A 479 6.75 27.70 32.79
CA LYS A 479 6.16 28.52 33.87
C LYS A 479 4.64 28.71 33.71
N ASN A 480 4.14 28.85 32.49
CA ASN A 480 2.69 28.95 32.23
C ASN A 480 1.93 27.64 32.47
N ILE A 481 2.60 26.49 32.44
CA ILE A 481 2.03 25.17 32.74
C ILE A 481 2.09 24.86 34.25
N GLY A 482 2.96 25.53 35.00
CA GLY A 482 3.26 25.25 36.42
C GLY A 482 2.46 26.06 37.47
N LEU A 483 1.39 26.76 37.10
CA LEU A 483 0.56 27.53 38.04
C LEU A 483 -0.71 26.76 38.45
N PRO A 484 -0.96 26.53 39.75
CA PRO A 484 -2.25 26.04 40.23
C PRO A 484 -3.39 26.99 39.89
N ALA A 485 -4.58 26.43 39.65
CA ALA A 485 -5.76 27.21 39.28
C ALA A 485 -6.57 27.64 40.52
N ASP A 486 -6.20 28.78 41.09
CA ASP A 486 -7.07 29.61 41.94
C ASP A 486 -6.70 31.11 41.81
N ASP A 487 -7.55 31.99 42.34
CA ASP A 487 -7.40 33.46 42.34
C ASP A 487 -7.26 34.17 40.97
N ARG A 488 -8.30 34.05 40.14
CA ARG A 488 -8.72 35.15 39.22
C ARG A 488 -10.24 35.27 39.05
N ASP A 489 -10.93 35.83 40.04
CA ASP A 489 -12.20 36.54 39.79
C ASP A 489 -12.32 37.84 40.59
N ASN A 490 -11.79 38.94 40.01
CA ASN A 490 -12.46 40.24 40.12
C ASN A 490 -11.99 41.25 39.06
N SER A 491 -12.73 42.35 38.96
CA SER A 491 -12.49 43.55 38.15
C SER A 491 -12.41 43.34 36.63
N SER A 492 -13.55 43.58 35.98
CA SER A 492 -13.69 43.54 34.51
C SER A 492 -13.86 44.93 33.89
N ARG A 493 -13.57 45.01 32.58
CA ARG A 493 -14.01 46.01 31.57
C ARG A 493 -13.11 47.21 31.26
N LYS A 494 -13.17 47.57 29.96
CA LYS A 494 -12.82 48.86 29.30
C LYS A 494 -11.32 49.20 29.21
N ASN A 495 -10.79 49.70 28.07
CA ASN A 495 -11.43 50.47 26.99
C ASN A 495 -11.02 50.07 25.55
N VAL A 496 -11.87 50.45 24.60
CA VAL A 496 -11.58 50.48 23.15
C VAL A 496 -10.70 51.69 22.81
N ARG A 497 -9.86 51.60 21.77
CA ARG A 497 -8.92 52.65 21.34
C ARG A 497 -9.23 53.18 19.94
N GLU A 498 -10.10 54.18 19.83
CA GLU A 498 -10.28 54.96 18.60
C GLU A 498 -9.43 56.25 18.59
N LYS A 499 -9.30 56.87 17.41
CA LYS A 499 -8.40 57.99 17.12
C LYS A 499 -9.16 59.31 16.98
N ARG A 500 -8.58 60.42 17.46
CA ARG A 500 -8.67 61.74 16.78
C ARG A 500 -7.61 62.74 17.30
N LYS A 501 -7.21 63.65 16.40
CA LYS A 501 -6.50 64.94 16.56
C LYS A 501 -7.43 66.01 15.90
N PRO A 502 -7.12 67.34 15.80
CA PRO A 502 -5.98 68.15 16.29
C PRO A 502 -6.45 69.43 17.07
N VAL A 503 -5.71 70.55 16.97
CA VAL A 503 -6.03 71.96 17.34
C VAL A 503 -5.85 72.29 18.85
N SER A 504 -4.94 73.14 19.37
CA SER A 504 -4.31 74.45 19.00
C SER A 504 -5.23 75.67 19.29
N ASN A 505 -4.84 76.78 19.92
CA ASN A 505 -3.54 77.46 20.14
C ASN A 505 -3.63 78.46 21.34
N LEU A 506 -2.59 79.30 21.52
CA LEU A 506 -2.46 80.51 22.40
C LEU A 506 -2.06 80.22 23.87
N ILE A 507 -0.97 80.76 24.46
CA ILE A 507 -0.38 82.13 24.57
C ILE A 507 -1.01 82.93 25.73
N GLU A 508 -0.27 83.60 26.64
CA GLU A 508 1.20 83.82 26.75
C GLU A 508 1.86 83.02 27.91
N GLU A 509 2.50 83.48 29.01
CA GLU A 509 2.76 84.79 29.67
C GLU A 509 4.11 84.73 30.47
N GLN A 510 4.37 85.57 31.50
CA GLN A 510 5.71 85.94 31.99
C GLN A 510 6.27 85.21 33.24
N SER A 511 7.61 85.17 33.35
CA SER A 511 8.42 85.00 34.58
C SER A 511 8.38 86.30 35.45
N PRO A 512 8.78 86.33 36.75
CA PRO A 512 10.17 86.00 37.17
C PRO A 512 10.44 85.59 38.66
N ALA A 513 11.72 85.24 38.93
CA ALA A 513 12.60 85.84 39.97
C ALA A 513 13.23 84.96 41.09
N LYS A 514 14.58 84.97 41.12
CA LYS A 514 15.49 84.97 42.31
C LYS A 514 15.60 83.64 43.11
N ARG A 515 16.72 83.31 43.81
CA ARG A 515 18.03 83.99 43.99
C ARG A 515 19.14 83.01 44.47
N HIS A 516 20.37 83.19 43.98
CA HIS A 516 21.72 83.05 44.63
C HIS A 516 22.75 82.72 43.51
N LYS A 517 23.89 83.39 43.28
CA LYS A 517 24.79 84.30 44.03
C LYS A 517 25.73 83.58 45.02
N ASP A 518 27.07 83.53 44.87
CA ASP A 518 28.04 84.02 43.84
C ASP A 518 28.68 82.80 43.07
N LYS A 519 29.95 82.63 42.60
CA LYS A 519 31.20 83.44 42.60
C LYS A 519 32.27 83.03 41.53
N ALA A 520 32.36 83.79 40.44
CA ALA A 520 33.55 84.20 39.64
C ALA A 520 34.74 83.25 39.26
N LYS A 521 34.99 83.17 37.92
CA LYS A 521 36.30 83.32 37.20
C LYS A 521 37.36 82.17 37.28
N ASN A 522 38.17 81.86 36.24
CA ASN A 522 38.26 82.33 34.83
C ASN A 522 39.18 81.43 33.95
N VAL A 523 38.96 81.40 32.61
CA VAL A 523 39.99 81.39 31.50
C VAL A 523 41.00 80.20 31.44
N LYS A 524 41.30 79.52 30.32
CA LYS A 524 41.00 79.59 28.85
C LYS A 524 41.01 78.11 28.30
N ILE A 525 41.19 77.68 27.04
CA ILE A 525 41.59 78.29 25.74
C ILE A 525 40.84 77.62 24.54
N THR A 526 41.34 77.81 23.31
CA THR A 526 40.90 77.33 21.97
C THR A 526 41.43 75.92 21.61
N TYR A 527 41.05 75.22 20.53
CA TYR A 527 40.90 75.53 19.07
C TYR A 527 39.71 74.73 18.45
N GLU A 528 38.92 75.20 17.46
CA GLU A 528 39.15 75.46 15.99
C GLU A 528 39.45 74.20 15.15
N ASP A 529 39.02 74.02 13.87
CA ASP A 529 38.03 74.68 12.96
C ASP A 529 37.63 73.66 11.82
N GLY A 530 36.69 74.02 10.92
CA GLY A 530 36.38 73.35 9.63
C GLY A 530 35.06 72.55 9.63
N LYS A 531 34.01 72.75 8.80
CA LYS A 531 33.81 73.18 7.38
C LYS A 531 34.28 72.15 6.33
N GLY A 532 33.61 71.94 5.18
CA GLY A 532 32.34 72.48 4.62
C GLY A 532 31.21 71.43 4.56
N GLN A 533 29.96 71.71 4.16
CA GLN A 533 29.42 72.49 3.01
C GLN A 533 29.87 71.97 1.63
N ALA A 534 29.06 71.97 0.56
CA ALA A 534 27.60 72.03 0.34
C ALA A 534 27.38 71.76 -1.19
N LYS A 535 26.21 71.37 -1.72
CA LYS A 535 25.10 72.23 -2.22
C LYS A 535 24.11 71.35 -3.04
N ASP A 536 22.80 71.46 -2.86
CA ASP A 536 21.82 72.32 -3.59
C ASP A 536 21.61 71.99 -5.08
N SER A 537 20.40 72.09 -5.69
CA SER A 537 19.00 72.19 -5.18
C SER A 537 17.99 72.15 -6.36
N VAL A 538 16.72 72.55 -6.14
CA VAL A 538 15.61 72.86 -7.11
C VAL A 538 14.87 71.60 -7.64
N LYS A 539 13.53 71.36 -7.49
CA LYS A 539 12.26 72.14 -7.63
C LYS A 539 11.78 72.25 -9.12
N VAL A 540 10.50 72.40 -9.52
CA VAL A 540 9.21 72.62 -8.79
C VAL A 540 7.95 72.18 -9.60
N ASN A 541 6.90 71.72 -8.87
CA ASN A 541 5.43 71.79 -9.02
C ASN A 541 4.61 71.86 -10.37
N ASN A 542 3.51 71.08 -10.38
CA ASN A 542 2.08 71.42 -10.69
C ASN A 542 1.66 71.82 -12.15
N THR A 543 0.37 71.86 -12.58
CA THR A 543 -0.94 72.03 -11.87
C THR A 543 -2.16 71.44 -12.63
N ASN A 544 -3.29 71.16 -11.94
CA ASN A 544 -4.65 70.93 -12.53
C ASN A 544 -5.43 72.26 -12.72
N PRO A 545 -6.63 72.35 -13.36
CA PRO A 545 -7.94 72.01 -12.73
C PRO A 545 -9.13 71.53 -13.65
N ASP A 546 -10.14 70.87 -13.04
CA ASP A 546 -11.65 70.94 -13.12
C ASP A 546 -12.42 71.29 -14.45
N VAL A 547 -13.77 71.15 -14.65
CA VAL A 547 -14.98 71.07 -13.76
C VAL A 547 -16.24 70.37 -14.41
N ASP A 548 -17.13 69.82 -13.56
CA ASP A 548 -18.62 69.72 -13.58
C ASP A 548 -19.50 68.93 -14.62
N ALA A 549 -20.84 68.89 -14.40
CA ALA A 549 -21.75 67.76 -14.71
C ALA A 549 -23.18 68.10 -15.27
N SER A 550 -23.99 67.05 -15.60
CA SER A 550 -25.48 67.09 -15.77
C SER A 550 -26.18 65.69 -15.85
N LYS A 551 -27.54 65.65 -15.74
CA LYS A 551 -28.47 64.46 -15.73
C LYS A 551 -29.88 64.91 -16.24
N PRO A 552 -30.94 64.06 -16.52
CA PRO A 552 -31.40 62.87 -15.78
C PRO A 552 -32.12 61.69 -16.56
N ALA A 553 -32.59 60.66 -15.83
CA ALA A 553 -33.78 59.76 -16.01
C ALA A 553 -34.17 59.14 -17.39
N SER A 554 -34.71 57.90 -17.54
CA SER A 554 -35.08 56.77 -16.66
C SER A 554 -35.35 55.48 -17.51
N GLY A 555 -35.12 54.25 -17.01
CA GLY A 555 -35.66 53.03 -17.67
C GLY A 555 -34.99 51.65 -17.42
N SER A 556 -35.61 50.80 -16.59
CA SER A 556 -35.64 49.31 -16.64
C SER A 556 -34.40 48.41 -16.90
N LYS A 557 -33.93 47.76 -15.83
CA LYS A 557 -33.46 46.34 -15.68
C LYS A 557 -32.96 45.55 -16.92
N LYS A 558 -31.70 45.10 -16.88
CA LYS A 558 -31.25 43.67 -16.88
C LYS A 558 -29.72 43.59 -16.79
N GLU A 559 -29.17 42.95 -15.75
CA GLU A 559 -27.75 42.61 -15.68
C GLU A 559 -27.54 41.09 -15.76
N ASN A 560 -26.92 40.64 -16.85
CA ASN A 560 -26.01 39.49 -16.82
C ASN A 560 -24.61 40.04 -16.54
N LYS A 561 -23.78 39.34 -15.76
CA LYS A 561 -22.33 39.58 -15.78
C LYS A 561 -21.51 38.37 -15.35
N ASP A 562 -20.29 38.35 -15.85
CA ASP A 562 -19.46 37.17 -16.05
C ASP A 562 -18.90 36.51 -14.79
N VAL A 563 -18.60 35.22 -14.94
CA VAL A 563 -17.92 34.42 -13.91
C VAL A 563 -16.44 34.79 -13.87
N SER A 564 -15.98 35.32 -12.73
CA SER A 564 -14.56 35.53 -12.42
C SER A 564 -14.19 34.85 -11.10
N SER A 565 -12.99 34.28 -11.04
CA SER A 565 -12.57 33.35 -9.99
C SER A 565 -12.31 34.01 -8.64
N GLY A 566 -12.90 33.45 -7.57
CA GLY A 566 -12.73 33.91 -6.19
C GLY A 566 -11.87 32.97 -5.35
N LYS A 567 -10.98 33.53 -4.51
CA LYS A 567 -10.18 32.79 -3.52
C LYS A 567 -11.09 32.16 -2.44
N PRO A 568 -10.70 31.02 -1.82
CA PRO A 568 -11.45 30.45 -0.71
C PRO A 568 -11.55 31.45 0.46
N LYS A 569 -12.76 31.69 0.96
CA LYS A 569 -12.99 32.50 2.15
C LYS A 569 -12.52 31.72 3.39
N GLN A 570 -11.83 32.40 4.29
CA GLN A 570 -11.43 31.85 5.58
C GLN A 570 -12.62 31.98 6.55
N TYR A 571 -13.08 30.86 7.10
CA TYR A 571 -14.22 30.80 8.02
C TYR A 571 -13.72 30.92 9.47
N ASN A 572 -14.39 31.73 10.28
CA ASN A 572 -14.13 31.84 11.71
C ASN A 572 -15.19 31.02 12.47
N ASP A 573 -14.86 29.79 12.84
CA ASP A 573 -15.78 28.85 13.50
C ASP A 573 -16.14 29.22 14.97
N GLN A 574 -16.03 30.50 15.35
CA GLN A 574 -16.32 31.02 16.71
C GLN A 574 -17.83 31.19 16.96
N CYS A 575 -18.61 31.46 15.90
CA CYS A 575 -20.05 31.74 15.95
C CYS A 575 -20.91 30.68 15.21
N THR A 576 -20.43 29.42 15.15
CA THR A 576 -21.07 28.35 14.38
C THR A 576 -21.98 27.45 15.23
N ALA A 577 -23.22 27.25 14.77
CA ALA A 577 -24.13 26.22 15.27
C ALA A 577 -23.94 24.92 14.48
N PHE A 578 -23.94 23.78 15.16
CA PHE A 578 -24.09 22.45 14.57
C PHE A 578 -25.55 22.02 14.65
N VAL A 579 -26.12 21.60 13.52
CA VAL A 579 -27.51 21.15 13.36
C VAL A 579 -27.51 19.69 12.91
N SER A 580 -28.26 18.86 13.60
CA SER A 580 -28.32 17.40 13.38
C SER A 580 -29.76 16.87 13.42
N ASN A 581 -29.95 15.64 12.92
CA ASN A 581 -31.26 15.02 12.65
C ASN A 581 -32.13 15.82 11.65
N LEU A 582 -31.48 16.51 10.71
CA LEU A 582 -32.15 17.17 9.59
C LEU A 582 -32.79 16.15 8.65
N ASN A 583 -33.94 16.48 8.05
CA ASN A 583 -34.58 15.63 7.07
C ASN A 583 -33.71 15.54 5.79
N LEU A 584 -33.58 14.35 5.20
CA LEU A 584 -32.78 14.09 4.00
C LEU A 584 -33.22 14.92 2.77
N LYS A 585 -34.47 15.39 2.76
CA LYS A 585 -35.04 16.28 1.73
C LYS A 585 -34.90 17.79 2.03
N ALA A 586 -34.37 18.18 3.19
CA ALA A 586 -34.33 19.59 3.59
C ALA A 586 -33.30 20.39 2.77
N THR A 587 -33.72 21.55 2.28
CA THR A 587 -32.92 22.45 1.44
C THR A 587 -32.25 23.57 2.25
N TYR A 588 -31.36 24.32 1.59
CA TYR A 588 -30.78 25.55 2.13
C TYR A 588 -31.85 26.56 2.56
N ASP A 589 -32.90 26.73 1.76
CA ASP A 589 -33.97 27.70 2.03
C ASP A 589 -34.88 27.28 3.19
N ASP A 590 -35.06 25.97 3.43
CA ASP A 590 -35.80 25.48 4.59
C ASP A 590 -35.08 25.81 5.91
N LEU A 591 -33.77 25.60 5.96
CA LEU A 591 -32.93 26.01 7.09
C LEU A 591 -32.91 27.55 7.25
N ARG A 592 -32.80 28.28 6.14
CA ARG A 592 -32.80 29.76 6.15
C ARG A 592 -34.13 30.33 6.66
N ARG A 593 -35.27 29.71 6.31
CA ARG A 593 -36.59 30.04 6.84
C ARG A 593 -36.70 29.70 8.33
N PHE A 594 -36.23 28.53 8.75
CA PHE A 594 -36.27 28.07 10.15
C PHE A 594 -35.46 28.93 11.13
N PHE A 595 -34.41 29.61 10.66
CA PHE A 595 -33.62 30.59 11.44
C PHE A 595 -33.92 32.06 11.09
N SER A 596 -34.95 32.34 10.29
CA SER A 596 -35.26 33.72 9.84
C SER A 596 -35.75 34.65 10.95
N ASP A 597 -36.38 34.08 11.98
CA ASP A 597 -36.83 34.74 13.21
C ASP A 597 -35.69 34.98 14.23
N VAL A 598 -34.63 34.16 14.16
CA VAL A 598 -33.39 34.38 14.93
C VAL A 598 -32.53 35.47 14.28
N GLY A 599 -32.50 35.53 12.95
CA GLY A 599 -31.66 36.45 12.18
C GLY A 599 -30.17 36.09 12.21
N GLY A 600 -29.33 36.98 11.67
CA GLY A 600 -27.86 36.88 11.77
C GLY A 600 -27.18 35.74 10.98
N VAL A 601 -27.89 34.96 10.16
CA VAL A 601 -27.30 33.85 9.38
C VAL A 601 -26.36 34.39 8.29
N VAL A 602 -25.07 34.06 8.39
CA VAL A 602 -24.00 34.45 7.46
C VAL A 602 -23.77 33.37 6.40
N ALA A 603 -23.79 32.09 6.79
CA ALA A 603 -23.64 30.96 5.87
C ALA A 603 -24.32 29.69 6.43
N ILE A 604 -24.71 28.78 5.53
CA ILE A 604 -25.21 27.44 5.87
C ILE A 604 -24.40 26.43 5.05
N ARG A 605 -23.78 25.47 5.74
CA ARG A 605 -22.95 24.40 5.17
C ARG A 605 -23.64 23.05 5.44
N ILE A 606 -24.50 22.57 4.52
CA ILE A 606 -25.13 21.24 4.64
C ILE A 606 -24.06 20.17 4.30
N LEU A 607 -23.97 19.12 5.12
CA LEU A 607 -22.99 18.04 4.92
C LEU A 607 -23.62 16.92 4.09
N ASN A 608 -23.37 16.95 2.79
CA ASN A 608 -23.74 15.86 1.89
C ASN A 608 -22.66 14.76 1.89
N ASP A 609 -23.07 13.54 1.57
CA ASP A 609 -22.15 12.45 1.27
C ASP A 609 -21.45 12.72 -0.08
N LYS A 610 -20.14 12.45 -0.13
CA LYS A 610 -19.27 12.79 -1.26
C LYS A 610 -19.49 11.86 -2.46
N PHE A 611 -20.00 10.65 -2.24
CA PHE A 611 -20.17 9.65 -3.30
C PHE A 611 -21.62 9.60 -3.82
N THR A 612 -22.61 9.64 -2.94
CA THR A 612 -24.03 9.58 -3.34
C THR A 612 -24.69 10.96 -3.54
N GLY A 613 -24.02 12.05 -3.16
CA GLY A 613 -24.55 13.42 -3.23
C GLY A 613 -25.72 13.72 -2.26
N LYS A 614 -26.23 12.73 -1.53
CA LYS A 614 -27.38 12.85 -0.62
C LYS A 614 -26.98 13.56 0.67
N SER A 615 -27.87 14.36 1.24
CA SER A 615 -27.65 15.01 2.55
C SER A 615 -27.48 13.95 3.65
N ARG A 616 -26.47 14.09 4.53
CA ARG A 616 -26.28 13.20 5.69
C ARG A 616 -27.17 13.56 6.88
N GLY A 617 -28.12 14.49 6.72
CA GLY A 617 -28.97 14.97 7.81
C GLY A 617 -28.24 15.84 8.84
N LEU A 618 -27.10 16.42 8.45
CA LEU A 618 -26.24 17.29 9.27
C LEU A 618 -25.95 18.61 8.53
N ALA A 619 -25.86 19.72 9.26
CA ALA A 619 -25.47 21.02 8.72
C ALA A 619 -24.75 21.88 9.76
N TYR A 620 -23.89 22.79 9.31
CA TYR A 620 -23.34 23.88 10.12
C TYR A 620 -23.97 25.21 9.69
N VAL A 621 -24.27 26.09 10.64
CA VAL A 621 -24.83 27.43 10.39
C VAL A 621 -23.96 28.46 11.08
N ASP A 622 -23.35 29.34 10.30
CA ASP A 622 -22.50 30.42 10.78
C ASP A 622 -23.35 31.67 11.05
N PHE A 623 -23.31 32.19 12.28
CA PHE A 623 -24.03 33.40 12.68
C PHE A 623 -23.09 34.60 12.83
N SER A 624 -23.63 35.82 12.72
CA SER A 624 -22.88 37.07 12.86
C SER A 624 -22.41 37.32 14.30
N ASP A 625 -23.25 36.96 15.28
CA ASP A 625 -23.05 37.28 16.70
C ASP A 625 -23.38 36.09 17.60
N ASP A 626 -22.65 35.96 18.71
CA ASP A 626 -22.91 34.95 19.76
C ASP A 626 -24.34 35.03 20.33
N LYS A 627 -24.99 36.20 20.27
CA LYS A 627 -26.41 36.38 20.65
C LYS A 627 -27.36 35.62 19.72
N HIS A 628 -27.13 35.68 18.41
CA HIS A 628 -27.92 34.93 17.42
C HIS A 628 -27.63 33.44 17.52
N LEU A 629 -26.38 33.04 17.80
CA LEU A 629 -26.02 31.65 18.08
C LEU A 629 -26.73 31.09 19.33
N ALA A 630 -26.76 31.85 20.44
CA ALA A 630 -27.47 31.45 21.65
C ALA A 630 -28.99 31.29 21.41
N ALA A 631 -29.60 32.22 20.67
CA ALA A 631 -31.00 32.12 20.25
C ALA A 631 -31.27 30.93 19.30
N ALA A 632 -30.34 30.61 18.41
CA ALA A 632 -30.42 29.42 17.55
C ALA A 632 -30.34 28.12 18.36
N VAL A 633 -29.49 28.05 19.39
CA VAL A 633 -29.44 26.90 20.31
C VAL A 633 -30.71 26.79 21.15
N ALA A 634 -31.39 27.90 21.47
CA ALA A 634 -32.70 27.87 22.13
C ALA A 634 -33.83 27.27 21.25
N LYS A 635 -33.66 27.18 19.92
CA LYS A 635 -34.58 26.46 19.00
C LYS A 635 -34.47 24.93 19.05
N ASN A 636 -33.53 24.38 19.83
CA ASN A 636 -33.24 22.95 19.88
C ASN A 636 -34.50 22.11 20.19
N LYS A 637 -34.66 20.96 19.49
CA LYS A 637 -35.79 20.03 19.53
C LYS A 637 -37.11 20.50 18.89
N GLN A 638 -37.16 21.66 18.23
CA GLN A 638 -38.27 22.04 17.34
C GLN A 638 -38.32 21.18 16.06
N THR A 639 -39.50 21.08 15.44
CA THR A 639 -39.73 20.25 14.24
C THR A 639 -39.57 21.02 12.93
N LEU A 640 -38.74 20.51 12.02
CA LEU A 640 -38.66 20.93 10.62
C LEU A 640 -38.93 19.71 9.72
N LEU A 641 -39.86 19.83 8.77
CA LEU A 641 -40.24 18.78 7.82
C LEU A 641 -40.45 17.40 8.50
N GLY A 642 -41.21 17.38 9.59
CA GLY A 642 -41.57 16.16 10.34
C GLY A 642 -40.47 15.59 11.27
N LYS A 643 -39.25 16.14 11.29
CA LYS A 643 -38.18 15.70 12.22
C LYS A 643 -37.81 16.77 13.23
N ARG A 644 -37.53 16.36 14.47
CA ARG A 644 -37.02 17.25 15.53
C ARG A 644 -35.52 17.51 15.32
N LEU A 645 -35.15 18.75 15.03
CA LEU A 645 -33.75 19.14 14.85
C LEU A 645 -33.05 19.19 16.20
N SER A 646 -31.79 18.76 16.26
CA SER A 646 -30.93 18.97 17.44
C SER A 646 -29.85 19.99 17.11
N ILE A 647 -29.76 21.06 17.92
CA ILE A 647 -28.93 22.24 17.67
C ILE A 647 -28.01 22.49 18.86
N ALA A 648 -26.71 22.62 18.60
CA ALA A 648 -25.68 22.87 19.61
C ALA A 648 -24.64 23.90 19.12
N LYS A 649 -23.90 24.55 20.03
CA LYS A 649 -22.72 25.34 19.66
C LYS A 649 -21.61 24.37 19.22
N SER A 650 -20.94 24.69 18.11
CA SER A 650 -19.84 23.88 17.60
C SER A 650 -18.56 24.10 18.41
N ASP A 651 -17.91 23.04 18.88
CA ASP A 651 -16.58 23.09 19.50
C ASP A 651 -15.59 22.20 18.71
N PRO A 652 -14.63 22.80 17.97
CA PRO A 652 -13.64 22.06 17.21
C PRO A 652 -12.42 21.56 18.04
N LYS A 653 -12.40 21.69 19.37
CA LYS A 653 -11.22 21.35 20.22
C LYS A 653 -11.48 20.31 21.33
N GLY A 654 -12.53 19.51 21.23
CA GLY A 654 -12.84 18.43 22.19
C GLY A 654 -12.04 17.13 22.05
N ARG A 655 -10.72 17.12 22.33
CA ARG A 655 -9.97 15.85 22.56
C ARG A 655 -10.30 15.29 23.96
N LYS A 656 -11.04 14.18 24.04
CA LYS A 656 -11.32 13.51 25.33
C LYS A 656 -10.08 12.84 25.92
N LYS A 657 -9.87 13.04 27.22
CA LYS A 657 -8.99 12.25 28.10
C LYS A 657 -9.89 11.42 29.03
N GLY A 658 -9.52 10.17 29.33
CA GLY A 658 -10.42 9.17 29.94
C GLY A 658 -10.23 8.94 31.45
N SER A 659 -11.07 8.06 32.00
CA SER A 659 -11.10 7.51 33.37
C SER A 659 -12.26 6.47 33.44
N ASP A 660 -12.25 5.34 34.16
CA ASP A 660 -11.17 4.52 34.75
C ASP A 660 -11.71 3.11 35.12
N SER A 661 -10.80 2.18 35.44
CA SER A 661 -11.00 0.87 36.14
C SER A 661 -11.85 -0.20 35.40
N HIS A 662 -11.72 -1.51 35.69
CA HIS A 662 -11.03 -2.23 36.77
C HIS A 662 -9.86 -3.11 36.32
N SER A 663 -8.95 -3.38 37.26
CA SER A 663 -7.93 -4.42 37.21
C SER A 663 -8.22 -5.54 38.21
N VAL A 664 -7.90 -6.78 37.85
CA VAL A 664 -7.59 -7.88 38.78
C VAL A 664 -6.39 -8.63 38.19
N SER A 665 -5.34 -8.83 38.98
CA SER A 665 -4.15 -9.59 38.59
C SER A 665 -4.06 -10.90 39.36
N SER A 666 -3.46 -11.93 38.74
CA SER A 666 -3.06 -13.14 39.45
C SER A 666 -1.63 -13.52 39.10
N ARG A 667 -0.74 -13.33 40.08
CA ARG A 667 0.39 -14.19 40.45
C ARG A 667 1.17 -14.91 39.33
N GLN A 668 2.40 -14.45 39.08
CA GLN A 668 3.67 -15.17 39.34
C GLN A 668 4.87 -14.28 38.93
N GLY A 669 6.08 -14.43 39.50
CA GLY A 669 6.44 -15.28 40.64
C GLY A 669 7.84 -15.88 40.52
N GLU A 670 8.89 -15.05 40.64
CA GLU A 670 10.32 -15.45 40.71
C GLU A 670 10.85 -16.19 39.45
N GLY A 671 12.16 -16.37 39.23
CA GLY A 671 13.34 -15.88 39.94
C GLY A 671 14.53 -15.76 38.98
N ALA A 672 15.69 -15.30 39.46
CA ALA A 672 16.90 -15.13 38.64
C ALA A 672 17.97 -16.17 38.99
N GLU A 673 18.82 -16.52 38.02
CA GLU A 673 20.21 -16.91 38.33
C GLU A 673 21.17 -16.59 37.17
N GLN A 674 22.47 -16.76 37.42
CA GLN A 674 23.59 -16.23 36.65
C GLN A 674 24.74 -17.27 36.62
N THR A 675 25.86 -16.95 35.96
CA THR A 675 27.14 -17.73 35.87
C THR A 675 27.13 -18.89 34.85
N THR A 676 28.26 -19.37 34.32
CA THR A 676 29.50 -18.75 33.76
C THR A 676 30.25 -19.82 32.93
N GLU A 677 31.09 -19.41 31.97
CA GLU A 677 32.23 -20.19 31.40
C GLU A 677 31.94 -21.44 30.53
N SER A 678 32.81 -21.90 29.61
CA SER A 678 33.92 -21.22 28.88
C SER A 678 34.42 -22.03 27.65
N SER A 679 35.30 -21.40 26.85
CA SER A 679 36.49 -22.01 26.21
C SER A 679 36.45 -22.71 24.82
N LYS A 680 37.54 -22.42 24.05
CA LYS A 680 38.16 -23.13 22.90
C LYS A 680 37.54 -23.05 21.48
N SER A 681 38.29 -23.27 20.37
CA SER A 681 39.55 -22.64 19.86
C SER A 681 40.14 -23.40 18.65
N GLY A 682 40.63 -22.70 17.61
CA GLY A 682 41.45 -23.24 16.50
C GLY A 682 40.64 -24.00 15.42
N ALA A 683 41.11 -24.22 14.19
CA ALA A 683 42.35 -23.87 13.46
C ALA A 683 41.98 -23.46 12.00
N LYS A 684 42.77 -22.76 11.15
CA LYS A 684 44.09 -23.11 10.53
C LYS A 684 44.07 -24.51 9.85
N ASP A 685 44.67 -24.80 8.69
CA ASP A 685 45.65 -24.18 7.75
C ASP A 685 45.42 -24.84 6.35
N SER A 686 45.95 -24.45 5.17
CA SER A 686 46.45 -23.18 4.57
C SER A 686 46.90 -23.45 3.11
N ALA A 687 47.08 -22.40 2.28
CA ALA A 687 47.95 -22.38 1.06
C ALA A 687 47.52 -23.26 -0.17
N GLU A 688 48.03 -23.11 -1.40
CA GLU A 688 48.89 -22.12 -2.10
C GLU A 688 48.45 -22.05 -3.60
N GLY A 689 48.83 -21.10 -4.46
CA GLY A 689 50.13 -21.01 -5.17
C GLY A 689 50.22 -22.00 -6.37
N SER A 690 50.75 -21.68 -7.57
CA SER A 690 51.45 -20.47 -8.07
C SER A 690 51.72 -20.55 -9.60
N LYS A 691 51.82 -19.41 -10.31
CA LYS A 691 52.68 -19.15 -11.52
C LYS A 691 52.40 -19.99 -12.80
N GLU A 692 53.02 -19.85 -13.99
CA GLU A 692 53.58 -18.75 -14.85
C GLU A 692 53.74 -19.35 -16.29
N GLY A 693 53.89 -18.64 -17.42
CA GLY A 693 53.87 -17.19 -17.73
C GLY A 693 54.67 -16.84 -19.02
N LYS A 694 54.21 -15.84 -19.81
CA LYS A 694 54.77 -15.34 -21.13
C LYS A 694 54.40 -16.20 -22.37
N GLY A 695 54.32 -15.67 -23.60
CA GLY A 695 54.47 -14.28 -24.08
C GLY A 695 54.57 -14.19 -25.63
N HIS A 696 55.03 -13.04 -26.18
CA HIS A 696 55.17 -12.70 -27.63
C HIS A 696 53.85 -12.40 -28.38
N GLN A 697 53.77 -11.53 -29.40
CA GLN A 697 54.57 -10.36 -29.83
C GLN A 697 53.69 -9.51 -30.80
N GLY A 698 53.92 -8.20 -30.94
CA GLY A 698 53.25 -7.41 -32.00
C GLY A 698 53.15 -5.90 -31.78
N GLN A 699 54.03 -5.14 -32.43
CA GLN A 699 53.99 -3.68 -32.61
C GLN A 699 54.46 -3.39 -34.06
N PRO A 700 54.36 -2.16 -34.62
CA PRO A 700 53.63 -0.97 -34.16
C PRO A 700 52.82 -0.28 -35.29
N SER A 701 52.11 0.80 -34.97
CA SER A 701 52.15 2.02 -35.79
C SER A 701 51.79 3.24 -34.93
N SER A 702 52.17 4.44 -35.37
CA SER A 702 52.09 5.65 -34.54
C SER A 702 51.77 6.89 -35.38
N HIS A 703 50.86 7.75 -34.91
CA HIS A 703 50.88 9.16 -35.30
C HIS A 703 50.52 10.13 -34.17
N GLN A 704 51.24 11.25 -34.22
CA GLN A 704 51.14 12.48 -33.43
C GLN A 704 49.93 13.34 -33.89
N ARG A 705 49.44 14.39 -33.22
CA ARG A 705 49.60 14.97 -31.85
C ARG A 705 48.78 16.29 -31.79
N ALA A 706 48.17 16.63 -30.64
CA ALA A 706 47.45 17.89 -30.36
C ALA A 706 46.16 18.10 -31.19
N SER A 707 45.10 18.76 -30.68
CA SER A 707 45.10 20.09 -30.04
C SER A 707 43.91 20.34 -29.09
N ASN A 708 44.00 21.41 -28.28
CA ASN A 708 42.92 21.87 -27.41
C ASN A 708 41.79 22.53 -28.21
N ILE A 709 40.55 22.08 -28.03
CA ILE A 709 39.34 22.90 -28.27
C ILE A 709 38.40 22.74 -27.07
N GLN A 710 38.07 23.86 -26.42
CA GLN A 710 37.19 23.90 -25.24
C GLN A 710 35.84 24.54 -25.61
N LEU A 711 34.82 23.71 -25.86
CA LEU A 711 33.47 24.19 -26.21
C LEU A 711 32.53 24.18 -24.98
N LYS A 712 32.25 25.37 -24.45
CA LYS A 712 31.17 25.60 -23.49
C LYS A 712 29.82 25.71 -24.22
N GLY A 713 29.03 24.64 -24.23
CA GLY A 713 27.64 24.66 -24.67
C GLY A 713 26.68 24.75 -23.48
N LYS A 714 25.70 25.67 -23.53
CA LYS A 714 24.57 25.73 -22.58
C LYS A 714 23.31 25.21 -23.28
N ASN A 715 22.57 24.29 -22.65
CA ASN A 715 21.15 24.02 -22.95
C ASN A 715 20.47 23.69 -21.61
N THR A 716 19.68 24.57 -21.00
CA THR A 716 18.30 25.03 -21.33
C THR A 716 17.22 24.08 -20.85
N PHE A 717 16.55 24.52 -19.78
CA PHE A 717 15.35 23.94 -19.18
C PHE A 717 14.16 24.02 -20.16
N ALA A 718 13.69 22.89 -20.71
CA ALA A 718 12.45 22.82 -21.48
C ALA A 718 11.91 21.38 -21.55
N VAL A 719 10.92 21.04 -20.72
CA VAL A 719 10.19 19.75 -20.79
C VAL A 719 8.81 19.99 -21.44
N PRO A 720 8.49 19.35 -22.58
CA PRO A 720 7.15 19.41 -23.16
C PRO A 720 6.10 18.77 -22.24
N ARG A 721 4.97 19.46 -22.03
CA ARG A 721 3.84 18.94 -21.25
C ARG A 721 2.78 18.30 -22.15
N THR A 722 2.76 16.97 -22.25
CA THR A 722 1.55 16.21 -22.64
C THR A 722 1.59 14.80 -22.05
N VAL A 723 1.02 14.61 -20.86
CA VAL A 723 0.68 13.28 -20.33
C VAL A 723 -0.82 13.06 -20.57
N ARG A 724 -1.19 11.95 -21.22
CA ARG A 724 -2.61 11.57 -21.41
C ARG A 724 -3.18 10.96 -20.11
N PRO A 725 -4.47 11.12 -19.81
CA PRO A 725 -5.10 10.40 -18.69
C PRO A 725 -5.05 8.88 -18.91
N LEU A 726 -4.78 8.12 -17.84
CA LEU A 726 -4.94 6.67 -17.82
C LEU A 726 -6.45 6.33 -17.90
N GLY A 727 -6.86 5.51 -18.87
CA GLY A 727 -8.27 5.12 -18.99
C GLY A 727 -8.81 4.81 -20.39
N TRP A 728 -7.98 4.36 -21.34
CA TRP A 728 -8.49 3.76 -22.58
C TRP A 728 -7.73 2.48 -22.94
N VAL A 729 -8.42 1.58 -23.65
CA VAL A 729 -7.93 0.26 -24.04
C VAL A 729 -7.74 0.27 -25.54
N ASP A 730 -6.50 0.42 -25.99
CA ASP A 730 -6.17 0.11 -27.37
C ASP A 730 -6.28 -1.40 -27.55
N LYS A 731 -7.18 -1.81 -28.44
CA LYS A 731 -7.13 -3.13 -29.05
C LYS A 731 -6.00 -3.10 -30.08
N ASP A 732 -5.16 -4.12 -30.11
CA ASP A 732 -5.20 -5.07 -31.22
C ASP A 732 -4.38 -6.33 -30.94
N LYS A 733 -4.77 -7.40 -31.62
CA LYS A 733 -3.96 -8.61 -31.82
C LYS A 733 -3.53 -8.64 -33.29
N PRO A 734 -2.35 -9.17 -33.62
CA PRO A 734 -2.01 -9.45 -35.01
C PRO A 734 -2.92 -10.55 -35.57
N ILE A 735 -3.30 -10.42 -36.84
CA ILE A 735 -3.79 -11.49 -37.70
C ILE A 735 -2.95 -11.42 -38.98
N SER A 736 -2.43 -12.56 -39.43
CA SER A 736 -1.73 -12.69 -40.71
C SER A 736 -2.72 -13.03 -41.82
N GLU A 737 -2.69 -12.22 -42.87
CA GLU A 737 -2.80 -12.61 -44.29
C GLU A 737 -3.88 -13.64 -44.70
N GLU A 738 -4.85 -13.18 -45.50
CA GLU A 738 -4.89 -13.60 -46.92
C GLU A 738 -5.62 -12.56 -47.80
N THR A 739 -5.42 -12.70 -49.11
CA THR A 739 -5.68 -11.78 -50.24
C THR A 739 -7.13 -11.29 -50.43
N ASP A 740 -7.31 -10.01 -50.78
CA ASP A 740 -7.56 -9.59 -52.19
C ASP A 740 -7.57 -8.05 -52.38
N ALA A 741 -7.60 -7.56 -53.64
CA ALA A 741 -7.27 -6.16 -53.98
C ALA A 741 -8.39 -5.36 -54.68
N ALA A 742 -8.54 -4.07 -54.30
CA ALA A 742 -9.07 -2.99 -55.16
C ALA A 742 -8.81 -1.57 -54.59
N GLU A 743 -8.21 -0.71 -55.44
CA GLU A 743 -8.31 0.77 -55.55
C GLU A 743 -8.17 1.71 -54.32
N ASP A 744 -7.25 2.68 -54.42
CA ASP A 744 -7.00 3.76 -53.44
C ASP A 744 -8.03 4.92 -53.52
N GLU A 745 -8.66 5.29 -52.38
CA GLU A 745 -9.23 6.63 -52.18
C GLU A 745 -8.41 7.44 -51.16
N ILE A 746 -8.06 8.68 -51.52
CA ILE A 746 -7.37 9.64 -50.65
C ILE A 746 -8.33 10.13 -49.54
N PRO A 747 -7.91 10.18 -48.25
CA PRO A 747 -8.80 10.54 -47.15
C PRO A 747 -9.36 11.96 -47.24
N LYS A 748 -10.68 12.05 -47.02
CA LYS A 748 -11.52 13.25 -47.21
C LYS A 748 -11.36 14.29 -46.08
N SER A 749 -11.70 15.54 -46.39
CA SER A 749 -11.43 16.69 -45.51
C SER A 749 -12.35 16.77 -44.28
N ASN A 750 -11.86 17.32 -43.17
CA ASN A 750 -12.60 17.50 -41.91
C ASN A 750 -13.93 18.27 -42.06
N ASP A 751 -14.06 19.16 -43.05
CA ASP A 751 -15.31 19.90 -43.29
C ASP A 751 -16.35 19.14 -44.12
N GLU A 752 -15.99 18.01 -44.73
CA GLU A 752 -16.96 17.05 -45.28
C GLU A 752 -17.50 16.13 -44.18
N PHE A 753 -16.61 15.65 -43.30
CA PHE A 753 -16.96 14.84 -42.12
C PHE A 753 -18.01 15.54 -41.22
N ARG A 754 -17.90 16.86 -41.08
CA ARG A 754 -18.85 17.70 -40.33
C ARG A 754 -20.25 17.80 -40.95
N LYS A 755 -20.42 17.51 -42.24
CA LYS A 755 -21.73 17.59 -42.92
C LYS A 755 -22.53 16.29 -42.84
N MET A 756 -21.86 15.15 -42.63
CA MET A 756 -22.54 13.84 -42.54
C MET A 756 -23.38 13.68 -41.26
N PHE A 757 -23.04 14.38 -40.17
CA PHE A 757 -23.79 14.32 -38.90
C PHE A 757 -24.96 15.31 -38.79
N ILE A 758 -25.46 15.87 -39.90
CA ILE A 758 -26.65 16.75 -39.91
C ILE A 758 -27.71 16.28 -40.92
N LYS A 759 -28.07 14.98 -40.85
CA LYS A 759 -29.47 14.47 -40.96
C LYS A 759 -29.53 12.95 -40.85
N SER A 760 -30.39 12.47 -39.94
CA SER A 760 -30.90 11.10 -39.79
C SER A 760 -29.84 10.00 -39.73
#